data_AF-A0A972LLU8-F1
#
_entry.id   AF-A0A972LLU8-F1
#
_cell.length_a   1.000
_cell.length_b   1.000
_cell.length_c   1.000
_cell.angle_alpha   90.00
_cell.angle_beta   90.00
_cell.angle_gamma   90.00
#
_symmetry.space_group_name_H-M   'P 1'
#
loop_
_entity.id
_entity.type
_entity.pdbx_description
1 polymer ?
#
loop_
_entity_poly.entity_id
_entity_poly.type
_entity_poly.pdbx_seq_one_letter_code
_entity_poly.pdbx_strand_id
1 'polypeptide(L)'
;MEEEEESILDEFLVECSEGLEQLDQQFVALEQNPTDESLLGSIFRAVHTIKGTCGFLGLPKLENVAHGAENILSAMRDHDMDVSSDGITVLLEAVDVIKEILEHIEAERREPDKNYDSVRKNLDDFLAASTDTEAVAPMTEAEAALMREMAGDDEVIVDDPDETQSSEETITSEATEEASGAEAVVQEAKSVNEISEVPPETTTPSPPKKSPEPVSKAPAATKTKKKLSLAESSIRVDVGLLDKLINMVGELVLARNQLLQQVRQQTETSPSNASSGTVQQINLITTELQDTVMKTRMQPIKNVWDKFPRVVRDLARANGKDVDLVMEGAETELDKTLLEAIKDPMTHIIRNAADHGIELPELRRERGKSEKGTLLLKAYHEGGHINILISDDGAGINVDRVKNKAVEKGVVTQEIADKMSERESLNLIFHPGLSTAEKVTNVSGRGVGMDVVKTNIEKIGGTVSMSSRIGEGTQMRIEIPLTLAIIPALMVTSGNEPFAIPQASLLELVRVDEESRNQIEVIRGANFYRLRGVLLPLLYLNEVLVLRPPKVSEDDIHSKGTNIVVLRAGDHSFGLVVDTVNDSEEIVVKPLSRQLKDLSYLAGATILGDGRVALILDVMGVAQEGGLKGDEQNDTGRMVEADVLINDEEGSATMILFSMNEEDRYAIPLSEVARLEEFDVEKIEQSAGQDVMQYRDELLPLVRLGDALGVMTSGEENDRVPVIVFSHHEKSIGVIVGRIIDIVEAEMHLHAAPSEKIGVKGSLVIDGKTTDLLDIEQLIECVVPGWLEEMVV
;
A
#
# COMPACT_ATOMS: atom_id res chain seq x y z
N MET A 1 42.51 -18.92 18.06
CA MET A 1 42.18 -18.57 19.46
C MET A 1 41.40 -17.29 19.39
N GLU A 2 41.97 -16.08 19.56
CA GLU A 2 41.16 -14.83 19.55
C GLU A 2 40.20 -14.72 18.33
N GLU A 3 40.68 -14.80 17.08
CA GLU A 3 39.80 -14.77 15.87
C GLU A 3 38.83 -15.96 15.74
N GLU A 4 39.12 -17.11 16.37
CA GLU A 4 38.26 -18.31 16.34
C GLU A 4 37.17 -18.22 17.41
N GLU A 5 37.52 -17.71 18.60
CA GLU A 5 36.61 -17.46 19.72
C GLU A 5 35.62 -16.33 19.38
N GLU A 6 36.07 -15.25 18.72
CA GLU A 6 35.18 -14.22 18.18
C GLU A 6 34.23 -14.77 17.11
N SER A 7 34.71 -15.62 16.19
CA SER A 7 33.87 -16.20 15.14
C SER A 7 32.79 -17.16 15.68
N ILE A 8 33.07 -17.92 16.73
CA ILE A 8 32.08 -18.80 17.38
C ILE A 8 31.08 -17.95 18.18
N LEU A 9 31.53 -16.87 18.81
CA LEU A 9 30.64 -15.93 19.51
C LEU A 9 29.65 -15.27 18.53
N ASP A 10 30.10 -14.85 17.35
CA ASP A 10 29.21 -14.27 16.32
C ASP A 10 28.19 -15.28 15.76
N GLU A 11 28.59 -16.54 15.55
CA GLU A 11 27.65 -17.60 15.15
C GLU A 11 26.60 -17.88 16.23
N PHE A 12 27.01 -17.94 17.49
CA PHE A 12 26.13 -18.10 18.66
C PHE A 12 25.16 -16.94 18.85
N LEU A 13 25.62 -15.68 18.69
CA LEU A 13 24.76 -14.50 18.79
C LEU A 13 23.64 -14.53 17.74
N VAL A 14 23.97 -14.93 16.50
CA VAL A 14 22.98 -15.11 15.43
C VAL A 14 21.99 -16.22 15.77
N GLU A 15 22.46 -17.43 16.11
CA GLU A 15 21.59 -18.57 16.45
C GLU A 15 20.64 -18.24 17.62
N CYS A 16 21.15 -17.61 18.68
CA CYS A 16 20.32 -17.20 19.81
C CYS A 16 19.29 -16.14 19.42
N SER A 17 19.66 -15.16 18.59
CA SER A 17 18.71 -14.12 18.13
C SER A 17 17.56 -14.71 17.30
N GLU A 18 17.86 -15.62 16.36
CA GLU A 18 16.86 -16.30 15.53
C GLU A 18 15.94 -17.21 16.37
N GLY A 19 16.46 -17.85 17.42
CA GLY A 19 15.66 -18.67 18.35
C GLY A 19 14.79 -17.84 19.31
N LEU A 20 15.31 -16.73 19.82
CA LEU A 20 14.62 -15.87 20.81
C LEU A 20 13.51 -15.01 20.20
N GLU A 21 13.53 -14.76 18.89
CA GLU A 21 12.43 -14.13 18.16
C GLU A 21 11.25 -15.10 17.98
N GLN A 22 11.53 -16.39 17.71
CA GLN A 22 10.50 -17.43 17.63
C GLN A 22 9.86 -17.73 18.99
N LEU A 23 10.63 -17.69 20.08
CA LEU A 23 10.15 -17.98 21.43
C LEU A 23 9.01 -17.05 21.88
N ASP A 24 9.05 -15.75 21.55
CA ASP A 24 7.95 -14.81 21.90
C ASP A 24 6.60 -15.30 21.33
N GLN A 25 6.60 -15.82 20.10
CA GLN A 25 5.39 -16.34 19.44
C GLN A 25 4.95 -17.68 20.02
N GLN A 26 5.90 -18.60 20.21
CA GLN A 26 5.62 -19.94 20.69
C GLN A 26 5.03 -19.88 22.11
N PHE A 27 5.48 -18.95 22.96
CA PHE A 27 4.88 -18.71 24.27
C PHE A 27 3.44 -18.19 24.22
N VAL A 28 3.11 -17.25 23.32
CA VAL A 28 1.72 -16.75 23.16
C VAL A 28 0.81 -17.85 22.60
N ALA A 29 1.29 -18.63 21.63
CA ALA A 29 0.55 -19.76 21.07
C ALA A 29 0.32 -20.90 22.07
N LEU A 30 1.27 -21.14 22.97
CA LEU A 30 1.16 -22.12 24.06
C LEU A 30 0.16 -21.67 25.13
N GLU A 31 0.04 -20.37 25.41
CA GLU A 31 -1.03 -19.86 26.29
C GLU A 31 -2.43 -20.10 25.69
N GLN A 32 -2.56 -19.96 24.37
CA GLN A 32 -3.82 -20.22 23.66
C GLN A 32 -4.13 -21.72 23.55
N ASN A 33 -3.11 -22.59 23.50
CA ASN A 33 -3.25 -24.04 23.40
C ASN A 33 -2.37 -24.77 24.44
N PRO A 34 -2.72 -24.74 25.74
CA PRO A 34 -1.87 -25.25 26.82
C PRO A 34 -1.51 -26.74 26.73
N THR A 35 -2.27 -27.51 25.95
CA THR A 35 -2.08 -28.96 25.75
C THR A 35 -1.21 -29.32 24.54
N ASP A 36 -0.57 -28.35 23.87
CA ASP A 36 0.34 -28.64 22.75
C ASP A 36 1.74 -29.04 23.25
N GLU A 37 1.88 -30.33 23.56
CA GLU A 37 3.17 -30.97 23.90
C GLU A 37 4.26 -30.76 22.83
N SER A 38 3.88 -30.60 21.56
CA SER A 38 4.84 -30.43 20.46
C SER A 38 5.44 -29.02 20.45
N LEU A 39 4.61 -28.02 20.74
CA LEU A 39 5.00 -26.63 20.91
C LEU A 39 5.84 -26.44 22.18
N LEU A 40 5.40 -27.01 23.31
CA LEU A 40 6.17 -27.03 24.55
C LEU A 40 7.54 -27.72 24.38
N GLY A 41 7.58 -28.83 23.63
CA GLY A 41 8.81 -29.53 23.28
C GLY A 41 9.75 -28.73 22.35
N SER A 42 9.21 -27.85 21.50
CA SER A 42 9.98 -26.89 20.69
C SER A 42 10.62 -25.82 21.58
N ILE A 43 9.80 -25.16 22.41
CA ILE A 43 10.21 -24.12 23.37
C ILE A 43 11.32 -24.64 24.29
N PHE A 44 11.13 -25.83 24.88
CA PHE A 44 12.12 -26.48 25.74
C PHE A 44 13.47 -26.64 25.03
N ARG A 45 13.48 -27.13 23.77
CA ARG A 45 14.72 -27.34 23.01
C ARG A 45 15.46 -26.04 22.74
N ALA A 46 14.75 -24.97 22.36
CA ALA A 46 15.38 -23.67 22.11
C ALA A 46 16.10 -23.14 23.36
N VAL A 47 15.43 -23.16 24.52
CA VAL A 47 16.03 -22.72 25.80
C VAL A 47 17.18 -23.64 26.24
N HIS A 48 17.05 -24.95 26.04
CA HIS A 48 18.10 -25.92 26.32
C HIS A 48 19.36 -25.71 25.47
N THR A 49 19.21 -25.45 24.16
CA THR A 49 20.33 -25.11 23.26
C THR A 49 21.03 -23.83 23.72
N ILE A 50 20.27 -22.77 24.02
CA ILE A 50 20.83 -21.50 24.52
C ILE A 50 21.69 -21.76 25.77
N LYS A 51 21.15 -22.46 26.78
CA LYS A 51 21.89 -22.83 28.00
C LYS A 51 23.16 -23.62 27.68
N GLY A 52 23.06 -24.64 26.82
CA GLY A 52 24.17 -25.51 26.45
C GLY A 52 25.35 -24.74 25.84
N THR A 53 25.08 -23.86 24.88
CA THR A 53 26.13 -23.07 24.22
C THR A 53 26.66 -21.94 25.12
N CYS A 54 25.83 -21.35 26.00
CA CYS A 54 26.29 -20.40 27.03
C CYS A 54 27.33 -21.01 27.98
N GLY A 55 27.08 -22.24 28.45
CA GLY A 55 27.99 -22.96 29.34
C GLY A 55 29.33 -23.33 28.67
N PHE A 56 29.32 -23.56 27.35
CA PHE A 56 30.54 -23.76 26.56
C PHE A 56 31.34 -22.45 26.38
N LEU A 57 30.65 -21.34 26.09
CA LEU A 57 31.27 -20.02 25.88
C LEU A 57 31.67 -19.30 27.19
N GLY A 58 31.35 -19.85 28.35
CA GLY A 58 31.69 -19.24 29.64
C GLY A 58 30.88 -17.97 29.94
N LEU A 59 29.57 -18.00 29.63
CA LEU A 59 28.61 -16.91 29.86
C LEU A 59 27.70 -17.23 31.08
N PRO A 60 28.20 -17.14 32.33
CA PRO A 60 27.52 -17.70 33.50
C PRO A 60 26.26 -16.95 33.93
N LYS A 61 26.12 -15.65 33.62
CA LYS A 61 24.88 -14.91 33.93
C LYS A 61 23.77 -15.29 32.95
N LEU A 62 24.12 -15.45 31.67
CA LEU A 62 23.20 -15.92 30.65
C LEU A 62 22.76 -17.37 30.90
N GLU A 63 23.72 -18.25 31.23
CA GLU A 63 23.45 -19.64 31.63
C GLU A 63 22.51 -19.72 32.83
N ASN A 64 22.74 -18.89 33.87
CA ASN A 64 21.91 -18.89 35.08
C ASN A 64 20.43 -18.57 34.78
N VAL A 65 20.16 -17.57 33.93
CA VAL A 65 18.77 -17.21 33.56
C VAL A 65 18.15 -18.26 32.65
N ALA A 66 18.87 -18.76 31.64
CA ALA A 66 18.39 -19.82 30.76
C ALA A 66 18.06 -21.12 31.52
N HIS A 67 18.89 -21.51 32.50
CA HIS A 67 18.66 -22.65 33.38
C HIS A 67 17.41 -22.46 34.26
N GLY A 68 17.16 -21.26 34.78
CA GLY A 68 15.93 -20.96 35.52
C GLY A 68 14.66 -21.16 34.68
N ALA A 69 14.69 -20.72 33.42
CA ALA A 69 13.60 -20.92 32.47
C ALA A 69 13.43 -22.40 32.07
N GLU A 70 14.53 -23.12 31.82
CA GLU A 70 14.52 -24.56 31.51
C GLU A 70 13.88 -25.39 32.63
N ASN A 71 14.12 -25.05 33.90
CA ASN A 71 13.57 -25.81 35.04
C ASN A 71 12.03 -25.69 35.11
N ILE A 72 11.47 -24.51 34.83
CA ILE A 72 10.02 -24.30 34.71
C ILE A 72 9.46 -25.08 33.50
N LEU A 73 10.14 -25.01 32.34
CA LEU A 73 9.74 -25.74 31.13
C LEU A 73 9.83 -27.26 31.30
N SER A 74 10.76 -27.76 32.12
CA SER A 74 10.85 -29.17 32.49
C SER A 74 9.64 -29.61 33.30
N ALA A 75 9.27 -28.87 34.35
CA ALA A 75 8.08 -29.17 35.15
C ALA A 75 6.78 -29.12 34.33
N MET A 76 6.66 -28.18 33.39
CA MET A 76 5.55 -28.14 32.43
C MET A 76 5.51 -29.37 31.51
N ARG A 77 6.66 -29.78 30.97
CA ARG A 77 6.78 -30.91 30.03
C ARG A 77 6.56 -32.26 30.71
N ASP A 78 7.04 -32.41 31.93
CA ASP A 78 7.00 -33.67 32.68
C ASP A 78 5.67 -33.83 33.47
N HIS A 79 4.75 -32.88 33.30
CA HIS A 79 3.43 -32.76 33.94
C HIS A 79 3.44 -32.55 35.47
N ASP A 80 4.59 -32.16 36.05
CA ASP A 80 4.69 -31.72 37.44
C ASP A 80 4.08 -30.31 37.67
N MET A 81 3.73 -29.57 36.61
CA MET A 81 3.09 -28.26 36.69
C MET A 81 2.24 -27.93 35.44
N ASP A 82 1.01 -27.43 35.64
CA ASP A 82 0.17 -26.95 34.53
C ASP A 82 0.73 -25.71 33.82
N VAL A 83 0.59 -25.71 32.49
CA VAL A 83 0.87 -24.56 31.63
C VAL A 83 -0.13 -23.44 31.93
N SER A 84 0.35 -22.34 32.51
CA SER A 84 -0.48 -21.24 33.03
C SER A 84 -0.03 -19.87 32.53
N SER A 85 -0.98 -18.93 32.44
CA SER A 85 -0.72 -17.55 32.00
C SER A 85 0.37 -16.84 32.82
N ASP A 86 0.41 -17.10 34.13
CA ASP A 86 1.44 -16.58 35.04
C ASP A 86 2.81 -17.18 34.72
N GLY A 87 2.91 -18.51 34.60
CA GLY A 87 4.16 -19.19 34.24
C GLY A 87 4.73 -18.72 32.90
N ILE A 88 3.87 -18.54 31.89
CA ILE A 88 4.27 -18.02 30.58
C ILE A 88 4.71 -16.56 30.66
N THR A 89 4.13 -15.73 31.53
CA THR A 89 4.63 -14.36 31.76
C THR A 89 6.00 -14.36 32.45
N VAL A 90 6.24 -15.20 33.47
CA VAL A 90 7.57 -15.28 34.11
C VAL A 90 8.64 -15.83 33.13
N LEU A 91 8.26 -16.73 32.22
CA LEU A 91 9.13 -17.20 31.14
C LEU A 91 9.46 -16.11 30.11
N LEU A 92 8.51 -15.24 29.73
CA LEU A 92 8.79 -14.09 28.88
C LEU A 92 9.67 -13.02 29.57
N GLU A 93 9.51 -12.80 30.89
CA GLU A 93 10.44 -11.95 31.66
C GLU A 93 11.88 -12.51 31.61
N ALA A 94 12.05 -13.84 31.65
CA ALA A 94 13.35 -14.47 31.48
C ALA A 94 13.90 -14.30 30.06
N VAL A 95 13.06 -14.43 29.02
CA VAL A 95 13.43 -14.18 27.62
C VAL A 95 13.91 -12.74 27.39
N ASP A 96 13.26 -11.74 28.00
CA ASP A 96 13.69 -10.33 27.90
C ASP A 96 15.06 -10.09 28.53
N VAL A 97 15.33 -10.77 29.65
CA VAL A 97 16.62 -10.67 30.35
C VAL A 97 17.74 -11.38 29.58
N ILE A 98 17.43 -12.51 28.93
CA ILE A 98 18.34 -13.17 27.99
C ILE A 98 18.65 -12.23 26.80
N LYS A 99 17.65 -11.53 26.26
CA LYS A 99 17.82 -10.51 25.20
C LYS A 99 18.68 -9.32 25.67
N GLU A 100 18.44 -8.74 26.84
CA GLU A 100 19.25 -7.65 27.42
C GLU A 100 20.73 -8.04 27.57
N ILE A 101 21.00 -9.29 27.98
CA ILE A 101 22.37 -9.79 28.12
C ILE A 101 23.03 -9.97 26.75
N LEU A 102 22.33 -10.52 25.76
CA LEU A 102 22.85 -10.73 24.41
C LEU A 102 23.15 -9.42 23.67
N GLU A 103 22.26 -8.42 23.73
CA GLU A 103 22.50 -7.08 23.14
C GLU A 103 23.78 -6.44 23.72
N HIS A 104 24.08 -6.68 25.00
CA HIS A 104 25.31 -6.18 25.62
C HIS A 104 26.55 -7.00 25.24
N ILE A 105 26.43 -8.31 25.05
CA ILE A 105 27.53 -9.16 24.55
C ILE A 105 27.87 -8.79 23.10
N GLU A 106 26.87 -8.48 22.27
CA GLU A 106 27.10 -7.96 20.91
C GLU A 106 27.87 -6.63 20.94
N ALA A 107 27.47 -5.69 21.80
CA ALA A 107 28.05 -4.35 21.87
C ALA A 107 29.42 -4.25 22.58
N GLU A 108 29.64 -5.00 23.66
CA GLU A 108 30.81 -4.89 24.55
C GLU A 108 31.67 -6.17 24.62
N ARG A 109 31.30 -7.24 23.89
CA ARG A 109 31.97 -8.57 23.87
C ARG A 109 32.15 -9.20 25.26
N ARG A 110 31.24 -8.90 26.19
CA ARG A 110 31.25 -9.36 27.59
C ARG A 110 29.84 -9.32 28.19
N GLU A 111 29.61 -10.09 29.25
CA GLU A 111 28.35 -10.01 29.99
C GLU A 111 28.20 -8.65 30.74
N PRO A 112 26.96 -8.12 30.89
CA PRO A 112 26.70 -6.92 31.68
C PRO A 112 27.21 -7.03 33.12
N ASP A 113 27.77 -5.96 33.69
CA ASP A 113 28.13 -5.90 35.13
C ASP A 113 26.91 -5.93 36.09
N LYS A 114 25.70 -5.86 35.54
CA LYS A 114 24.41 -6.05 36.23
C LYS A 114 24.33 -7.42 36.91
N ASN A 115 23.48 -7.54 37.93
CA ASN A 115 23.13 -8.79 38.58
C ASN A 115 21.67 -9.16 38.26
N TYR A 116 21.46 -10.43 37.89
CA TYR A 116 20.18 -11.01 37.48
C TYR A 116 19.63 -12.03 38.49
N ASP A 117 20.27 -12.20 39.65
CA ASP A 117 19.81 -13.08 40.75
C ASP A 117 18.35 -12.86 41.15
N SER A 118 17.81 -11.65 40.99
CA SER A 118 16.39 -11.36 41.25
C SER A 118 15.45 -12.05 40.26
N VAL A 119 15.83 -12.11 38.98
CA VAL A 119 15.08 -12.82 37.93
C VAL A 119 15.17 -14.32 38.16
N ARG A 120 16.39 -14.80 38.46
CA ARG A 120 16.63 -16.20 38.83
C ARG A 120 15.78 -16.62 40.04
N LYS A 121 15.68 -15.75 41.05
CA LYS A 121 14.86 -15.97 42.24
C LYS A 121 13.35 -15.93 41.93
N ASN A 122 12.87 -15.03 41.07
CA ASN A 122 11.46 -15.05 40.65
C ASN A 122 11.11 -16.39 39.98
N LEU A 123 12.01 -16.95 39.16
CA LEU A 123 11.86 -18.27 38.53
C LEU A 123 11.82 -19.40 39.57
N ASP A 124 12.71 -19.39 40.57
CA ASP A 124 12.70 -20.38 41.67
C ASP A 124 11.47 -20.24 42.58
N ASP A 125 11.11 -19.01 42.97
CA ASP A 125 9.95 -18.72 43.84
C ASP A 125 8.64 -19.17 43.16
N PHE A 126 8.52 -19.02 41.84
CA PHE A 126 7.36 -19.49 41.07
C PHE A 126 7.29 -21.03 41.03
N LEU A 127 8.40 -21.70 40.73
CA LEU A 127 8.49 -23.16 40.67
C LEU A 127 8.27 -23.82 42.05
N ALA A 128 8.67 -23.15 43.14
CA ALA A 128 8.36 -23.57 44.50
C ALA A 128 6.87 -23.34 44.84
N ALA A 129 6.28 -22.20 44.42
CA ALA A 129 4.88 -21.89 44.71
C ALA A 129 3.90 -22.84 44.00
N SER A 130 4.19 -23.26 42.77
CA SER A 130 3.36 -24.26 42.08
C SER A 130 3.41 -25.63 42.77
N THR A 131 4.61 -26.12 43.10
CA THR A 131 4.80 -27.42 43.76
C THR A 131 4.24 -27.49 45.19
N ASP A 132 4.20 -26.37 45.94
CA ASP A 132 3.51 -26.29 47.24
C ASP A 132 1.97 -26.29 47.14
N THR A 133 1.38 -26.19 45.93
CA THR A 133 -0.08 -26.08 45.76
C THR A 133 -0.80 -27.44 45.84
N GLU A 134 -0.12 -28.57 45.64
CA GLU A 134 -0.74 -29.92 45.56
C GLU A 134 -1.07 -30.56 46.94
N ALA A 135 -1.42 -29.74 47.93
CA ALA A 135 -1.58 -30.15 49.33
C ALA A 135 -3.05 -30.21 49.84
N VAL A 136 -4.07 -30.11 48.98
CA VAL A 136 -5.49 -30.14 49.39
C VAL A 136 -6.39 -30.99 48.47
N ALA A 137 -7.02 -32.01 49.09
CA ALA A 137 -8.11 -32.87 48.61
C ALA A 137 -7.73 -34.05 47.66
N PRO A 138 -7.96 -35.32 48.07
CA PRO A 138 -7.75 -36.47 47.20
C PRO A 138 -8.95 -36.74 46.28
N MET A 139 -8.66 -37.10 45.01
CA MET A 139 -9.65 -37.71 44.12
C MET A 139 -10.15 -39.07 44.65
N THR A 140 -11.40 -39.42 44.32
CA THR A 140 -11.98 -40.70 44.75
C THR A 140 -11.61 -41.88 43.84
N GLU A 141 -11.37 -43.06 44.43
CA GLU A 141 -11.04 -44.32 43.72
C GLU A 141 -11.99 -44.70 42.56
N ALA A 142 -13.21 -44.16 42.55
CA ALA A 142 -14.21 -44.41 41.51
C ALA A 142 -13.80 -43.88 40.12
N GLU A 143 -13.05 -42.77 40.04
CA GLU A 143 -12.70 -42.14 38.76
C GLU A 143 -11.48 -42.81 38.11
N ALA A 144 -10.47 -43.16 38.93
CA ALA A 144 -9.30 -43.93 38.50
C ALA A 144 -9.65 -45.37 38.04
N ALA A 145 -10.80 -45.90 38.46
CA ALA A 145 -11.30 -47.18 37.96
C ALA A 145 -11.85 -47.09 36.52
N LEU A 146 -12.53 -45.98 36.17
CA LEU A 146 -13.26 -45.86 34.91
C LEU A 146 -12.34 -45.74 33.69
N MET A 147 -11.23 -45.00 33.81
CA MET A 147 -10.21 -44.93 32.75
C MET A 147 -9.51 -46.27 32.49
N ARG A 148 -9.46 -47.17 33.49
CA ARG A 148 -8.70 -48.43 33.41
C ARG A 148 -9.46 -49.56 32.71
N GLU A 149 -10.75 -49.40 32.40
CA GLU A 149 -11.53 -50.35 31.58
C GLU A 149 -11.53 -50.03 30.06
N MET A 150 -10.99 -48.88 29.63
CA MET A 150 -11.10 -48.43 28.23
C MET A 150 -9.88 -48.74 27.33
N ALA A 151 -8.79 -49.27 27.89
CA ALA A 151 -7.59 -49.67 27.14
C ALA A 151 -7.47 -51.20 27.08
N GLY A 152 -8.11 -51.82 26.09
CA GLY A 152 -8.10 -53.27 25.87
C GLY A 152 -7.16 -53.70 24.74
N ASP A 153 -6.39 -54.77 25.02
CA ASP A 153 -5.56 -55.63 24.18
C ASP A 153 -5.48 -55.38 22.65
N ASP A 154 -4.24 -55.35 22.16
CA ASP A 154 -3.84 -56.23 21.05
C ASP A 154 -2.39 -56.71 21.28
N GLU A 155 -2.10 -58.01 21.14
CA GLU A 155 -0.75 -58.58 21.29
C GLU A 155 0.03 -58.50 19.98
N VAL A 156 1.38 -58.53 20.03
CA VAL A 156 2.20 -59.55 19.32
C VAL A 156 3.71 -59.41 19.59
N ILE A 157 4.27 -60.47 20.18
CA ILE A 157 5.62 -61.04 20.01
C ILE A 157 6.85 -60.10 19.97
N VAL A 158 7.67 -60.19 21.02
CA VAL A 158 9.11 -59.88 21.00
C VAL A 158 9.90 -61.16 20.71
N ASP A 159 11.01 -61.06 19.99
CA ASP A 159 12.06 -62.09 19.89
C ASP A 159 13.42 -61.45 20.21
N ASP A 160 14.29 -62.18 20.89
CA ASP A 160 15.50 -61.69 21.59
C ASP A 160 16.77 -62.30 20.94
N PRO A 161 17.91 -61.59 20.88
CA PRO A 161 18.94 -61.90 21.88
C PRO A 161 19.88 -60.73 22.27
N ASP A 162 19.83 -60.34 23.55
CA ASP A 162 20.82 -60.67 24.60
C ASP A 162 22.31 -60.19 24.49
N GLU A 163 22.87 -59.86 25.67
CA GLU A 163 24.27 -59.67 26.12
C GLU A 163 25.42 -59.37 25.11
N THR A 164 26.35 -58.42 25.38
CA THR A 164 27.29 -58.47 26.52
C THR A 164 28.02 -57.12 26.80
N GLN A 165 28.83 -57.06 27.87
CA GLN A 165 29.51 -55.85 28.39
C GLN A 165 30.99 -55.66 27.95
N SER A 166 31.48 -54.41 28.10
CA SER A 166 32.83 -54.03 28.59
C SER A 166 34.09 -54.43 27.80
N SER A 167 34.85 -53.43 27.33
CA SER A 167 36.16 -53.06 27.96
C SER A 167 36.78 -51.77 27.38
N GLU A 168 37.55 -51.04 28.19
CA GLU A 168 38.47 -49.97 27.76
C GLU A 168 39.72 -50.55 27.07
N GLU A 169 40.35 -49.82 26.14
CA GLU A 169 41.81 -49.82 26.02
C GLU A 169 42.33 -48.52 25.36
N THR A 170 43.53 -48.06 25.75
CA THR A 170 44.17 -46.82 25.26
C THR A 170 45.60 -47.09 24.84
N ILE A 171 45.94 -46.85 23.57
CA ILE A 171 47.33 -46.85 23.07
C ILE A 171 47.53 -45.67 22.11
N THR A 172 48.67 -44.99 22.26
CA THR A 172 49.09 -43.77 21.52
C THR A 172 50.24 -44.07 20.53
N SER A 173 50.77 -43.01 19.89
CA SER A 173 51.97 -42.95 19.02
C SER A 173 51.75 -43.46 17.57
N GLU A 174 51.89 -42.59 16.55
CA GLU A 174 53.12 -42.20 15.81
C GLU A 174 53.38 -43.08 14.58
N ALA A 175 53.98 -42.63 13.47
CA ALA A 175 54.12 -41.29 12.87
C ALA A 175 54.74 -41.46 11.46
N THR A 176 54.47 -40.53 10.53
CA THR A 176 55.36 -40.28 9.37
C THR A 176 55.14 -38.88 8.79
N GLU A 177 56.25 -38.23 8.43
CA GLU A 177 56.31 -36.91 7.80
C GLU A 177 56.47 -37.00 6.26
N GLU A 178 56.32 -35.84 5.60
CA GLU A 178 56.92 -35.34 4.33
C GLU A 178 55.83 -34.67 3.46
N ALA A 179 55.68 -33.34 3.34
CA ALA A 179 56.53 -32.14 3.40
C ALA A 179 57.06 -31.63 2.04
N SER A 180 56.79 -30.35 1.77
CA SER A 180 57.52 -29.41 0.88
C SER A 180 57.56 -29.63 -0.65
N GLY A 181 57.23 -28.57 -1.41
CA GLY A 181 57.63 -28.41 -2.83
C GLY A 181 56.81 -27.37 -3.60
N ALA A 182 57.46 -26.29 -4.10
CA ALA A 182 56.84 -25.22 -4.88
C ALA A 182 57.67 -24.85 -6.14
N GLU A 183 57.26 -23.79 -6.87
CA GLU A 183 57.78 -23.29 -8.18
C GLU A 183 57.24 -24.05 -9.43
N ALA A 184 56.72 -23.49 -10.55
CA ALA A 184 56.84 -22.21 -11.32
C ALA A 184 57.88 -22.27 -12.47
N VAL A 185 57.74 -21.64 -13.66
CA VAL A 185 56.74 -20.66 -14.20
C VAL A 185 56.03 -21.23 -15.47
N VAL A 186 55.34 -20.54 -16.40
CA VAL A 186 55.72 -19.50 -17.43
C VAL A 186 54.44 -18.90 -18.07
N GLN A 187 54.54 -17.74 -18.76
CA GLN A 187 53.45 -16.85 -19.23
C GLN A 187 52.98 -16.99 -20.71
N GLU A 188 51.87 -16.30 -21.03
CA GLU A 188 51.60 -15.53 -22.29
C GLU A 188 51.29 -16.27 -23.63
N ALA A 189 50.56 -15.71 -24.63
CA ALA A 189 49.95 -14.37 -24.81
C ALA A 189 48.69 -14.33 -25.74
N LYS A 190 48.01 -13.17 -25.70
CA LYS A 190 46.95 -12.55 -26.54
C LYS A 190 46.80 -12.97 -28.02
N SER A 191 45.55 -12.89 -28.54
CA SER A 191 45.19 -12.21 -29.81
C SER A 191 43.68 -11.87 -29.88
N VAL A 192 43.28 -10.98 -30.80
CA VAL A 192 41.98 -10.24 -30.88
C VAL A 192 41.66 -9.90 -32.36
N ASN A 193 40.39 -9.54 -32.68
CA ASN A 193 39.83 -9.12 -34.00
C ASN A 193 39.63 -10.23 -35.07
N GLU A 194 38.70 -10.19 -36.05
CA GLU A 194 37.53 -9.30 -36.33
C GLU A 194 36.54 -9.92 -37.37
N ILE A 195 35.30 -9.38 -37.40
CA ILE A 195 34.37 -9.17 -38.55
C ILE A 195 34.11 -10.30 -39.58
N SER A 196 32.81 -10.64 -39.78
CA SER A 196 32.16 -10.66 -41.11
C SER A 196 30.62 -10.64 -41.03
N GLU A 197 30.01 -9.76 -41.84
CA GLU A 197 28.58 -9.64 -42.16
C GLU A 197 28.19 -10.65 -43.28
N VAL A 198 26.94 -10.86 -43.76
CA VAL A 198 25.60 -10.25 -43.54
C VAL A 198 24.51 -11.30 -43.91
N PRO A 199 23.28 -11.26 -43.34
CA PRO A 199 22.18 -12.18 -43.70
C PRO A 199 21.28 -11.67 -44.85
N PRO A 200 20.63 -12.59 -45.58
CA PRO A 200 19.17 -12.76 -45.51
C PRO A 200 18.79 -14.28 -45.43
N GLU A 201 17.57 -14.82 -45.56
CA GLU A 201 16.25 -14.37 -46.09
C GLU A 201 15.06 -14.76 -45.16
N THR A 202 13.83 -14.41 -45.58
CA THR A 202 12.55 -14.54 -44.87
C THR A 202 11.82 -15.89 -45.03
N THR A 203 11.03 -16.31 -44.02
CA THR A 203 9.56 -16.52 -44.19
C THR A 203 8.82 -16.83 -42.87
N THR A 204 7.64 -16.23 -42.71
CA THR A 204 6.59 -16.56 -41.73
C THR A 204 5.31 -16.96 -42.49
N PRO A 205 4.21 -17.41 -41.85
CA PRO A 205 4.07 -18.19 -40.62
C PRO A 205 3.36 -19.55 -40.90
N SER A 206 2.92 -20.29 -39.87
CA SER A 206 1.97 -21.40 -40.05
C SER A 206 1.03 -21.56 -38.83
N PRO A 207 -0.30 -21.69 -39.01
CA PRO A 207 -1.28 -21.72 -37.91
C PRO A 207 -1.52 -23.12 -37.30
N PRO A 208 -2.06 -23.22 -36.07
CA PRO A 208 -2.10 -24.47 -35.30
C PRO A 208 -3.35 -25.33 -35.52
N LYS A 209 -3.26 -26.65 -35.29
CA LYS A 209 -4.45 -27.48 -35.00
C LYS A 209 -4.20 -28.82 -34.26
N LYS A 210 -4.76 -28.86 -33.04
CA LYS A 210 -5.31 -30.01 -32.28
C LYS A 210 -4.43 -31.21 -31.89
N SER A 211 -4.61 -31.60 -30.62
CA SER A 211 -4.18 -32.84 -29.97
C SER A 211 -4.79 -34.11 -30.59
N PRO A 212 -4.23 -35.28 -30.25
CA PRO A 212 -5.05 -36.26 -29.52
C PRO A 212 -4.42 -36.74 -28.20
N GLU A 213 -5.23 -37.44 -27.42
CA GLU A 213 -4.94 -37.91 -26.05
C GLU A 213 -4.54 -39.44 -26.07
N PRO A 214 -4.56 -40.24 -24.98
CA PRO A 214 -3.34 -40.92 -24.52
C PRO A 214 -3.32 -42.45 -24.70
N VAL A 215 -2.13 -43.05 -24.67
CA VAL A 215 -1.92 -44.52 -24.53
C VAL A 215 -0.79 -44.81 -23.53
N SER A 216 -0.88 -45.92 -22.80
CA SER A 216 -0.19 -46.15 -21.52
C SER A 216 0.94 -47.20 -21.52
N LYS A 217 1.98 -46.95 -20.70
CA LYS A 217 2.92 -47.94 -20.07
C LYS A 217 3.81 -48.72 -21.08
N ALA A 218 4.99 -49.24 -20.73
CA ALA A 218 5.58 -49.59 -19.42
C ALA A 218 7.12 -49.26 -19.38
N PRO A 219 7.99 -49.80 -18.47
CA PRO A 219 9.02 -48.97 -17.81
C PRO A 219 10.49 -49.23 -18.23
N ALA A 220 11.39 -48.30 -17.86
CA ALA A 220 12.84 -48.52 -17.87
C ALA A 220 13.61 -47.70 -16.80
N ALA A 221 14.51 -48.39 -16.09
CA ALA A 221 15.70 -47.90 -15.37
C ALA A 221 15.63 -46.61 -14.53
N THR A 222 15.52 -46.79 -13.21
CA THR A 222 15.80 -45.76 -12.19
C THR A 222 17.23 -45.22 -12.31
N LYS A 223 17.39 -43.90 -12.37
CA LYS A 223 18.64 -43.22 -11.97
C LYS A 223 18.30 -42.19 -10.89
N THR A 224 18.70 -42.49 -9.67
CA THR A 224 18.48 -41.63 -8.50
C THR A 224 19.34 -40.37 -8.61
N LYS A 225 18.79 -39.29 -9.16
CA LYS A 225 19.39 -37.96 -8.96
C LYS A 225 19.28 -37.63 -7.47
N LYS A 226 20.40 -37.29 -6.82
CA LYS A 226 20.36 -36.53 -5.56
C LYS A 226 19.45 -35.31 -5.80
N LYS A 227 18.45 -35.10 -4.95
CA LYS A 227 17.89 -33.76 -4.78
C LYS A 227 19.02 -32.91 -4.17
N LEU A 228 19.37 -31.82 -4.83
CA LEU A 228 20.05 -30.72 -4.16
C LEU A 228 19.07 -30.14 -3.13
N SER A 229 19.56 -29.84 -1.94
CA SER A 229 18.78 -29.21 -0.88
C SER A 229 18.52 -27.75 -1.24
N LEU A 230 17.26 -27.30 -1.18
CA LEU A 230 16.89 -25.91 -1.48
C LEU A 230 17.62 -24.88 -0.57
N ALA A 231 18.08 -25.31 0.60
CA ALA A 231 18.92 -24.53 1.51
C ALA A 231 20.25 -24.04 0.90
N GLU A 232 20.76 -24.65 -0.17
CA GLU A 232 22.00 -24.20 -0.84
C GLU A 232 21.77 -23.03 -1.84
N SER A 233 20.57 -22.45 -1.89
CA SER A 233 20.20 -21.43 -2.91
C SER A 233 20.03 -19.99 -2.42
N SER A 234 20.06 -19.74 -1.11
CA SER A 234 19.98 -18.39 -0.53
C SER A 234 21.36 -17.76 -0.35
N ILE A 235 21.59 -16.59 -0.94
CA ILE A 235 22.81 -15.80 -0.74
C ILE A 235 22.52 -14.71 0.31
N ARG A 236 23.24 -14.71 1.44
CA ARG A 236 23.26 -13.58 2.38
C ARG A 236 24.03 -12.42 1.72
N VAL A 237 23.39 -11.25 1.56
CA VAL A 237 23.95 -10.06 0.86
C VAL A 237 23.98 -8.87 1.82
N ASP A 238 25.06 -8.07 1.77
CA ASP A 238 25.15 -6.80 2.52
C ASP A 238 24.02 -5.83 2.11
N VAL A 239 23.31 -5.28 3.11
CA VAL A 239 22.26 -4.27 2.91
C VAL A 239 22.83 -3.04 2.18
N GLY A 240 24.05 -2.63 2.53
CA GLY A 240 24.75 -1.53 1.90
C GLY A 240 25.18 -1.79 0.44
N LEU A 241 25.05 -3.01 -0.08
CA LEU A 241 25.21 -3.33 -1.50
C LEU A 241 23.88 -3.21 -2.25
N LEU A 242 22.78 -3.66 -1.65
CA LEU A 242 21.42 -3.49 -2.21
C LEU A 242 21.04 -2.01 -2.32
N ASP A 243 21.37 -1.20 -1.31
CA ASP A 243 21.15 0.25 -1.35
C ASP A 243 21.99 0.92 -2.45
N LYS A 244 23.21 0.45 -2.73
CA LYS A 244 24.03 0.94 -3.86
C LYS A 244 23.43 0.54 -5.21
N LEU A 245 22.93 -0.69 -5.35
CA LEU A 245 22.23 -1.15 -6.55
C LEU A 245 21.01 -0.27 -6.83
N ILE A 246 20.21 0.05 -5.81
CA ILE A 246 19.08 0.98 -5.92
C ILE A 246 19.51 2.38 -6.35
N ASN A 247 20.57 2.95 -5.77
CA ASN A 247 21.03 4.28 -6.17
C ASN A 247 21.53 4.27 -7.63
N MET A 248 22.23 3.21 -8.07
CA MET A 248 22.64 3.05 -9.47
C MET A 248 21.46 2.82 -10.42
N VAL A 249 20.40 2.12 -10.01
CA VAL A 249 19.14 2.01 -10.78
C VAL A 249 18.44 3.36 -10.88
N GLY A 250 18.39 4.14 -9.80
CA GLY A 250 17.88 5.52 -9.83
C GLY A 250 18.69 6.42 -10.78
N GLU A 251 20.03 6.33 -10.74
CA GLU A 251 20.90 7.02 -11.69
C GLU A 251 20.72 6.52 -13.13
N LEU A 252 20.41 5.24 -13.34
CA LEU A 252 20.10 4.68 -14.67
C LEU A 252 18.73 5.16 -15.20
N VAL A 253 17.71 5.27 -14.34
CA VAL A 253 16.41 5.89 -14.69
C VAL A 253 16.61 7.37 -15.04
N LEU A 254 17.44 8.10 -14.30
CA LEU A 254 17.82 9.46 -14.67
C LEU A 254 18.56 9.49 -16.02
N ALA A 255 19.57 8.62 -16.23
CA ALA A 255 20.34 8.50 -17.48
C ALA A 255 19.43 8.21 -18.71
N ARG A 256 18.49 7.27 -18.55
CA ARG A 256 17.41 6.96 -19.50
C ARG A 256 16.60 8.22 -19.84
N ASN A 257 16.19 8.99 -18.83
CA ASN A 257 15.42 10.22 -19.05
C ASN A 257 16.26 11.29 -19.78
N GLN A 258 17.57 11.43 -19.52
CA GLN A 258 18.46 12.31 -20.31
C GLN A 258 18.52 11.88 -21.78
N LEU A 259 18.64 10.57 -22.05
CA LEU A 259 18.71 10.03 -23.41
C LEU A 259 17.37 10.21 -24.16
N LEU A 260 16.24 10.01 -23.50
CA LEU A 260 14.91 10.33 -24.04
C LEU A 260 14.81 11.81 -24.43
N GLN A 261 15.24 12.71 -23.54
CA GLN A 261 15.23 14.16 -23.77
C GLN A 261 16.13 14.57 -24.95
N GLN A 262 17.35 14.02 -25.03
CA GLN A 262 18.28 14.27 -26.14
C GLN A 262 17.75 13.76 -27.48
N VAL A 263 17.11 12.58 -27.52
CA VAL A 263 16.53 12.05 -28.76
C VAL A 263 15.31 12.88 -29.21
N ARG A 264 14.45 13.34 -28.28
CA ARG A 264 13.36 14.29 -28.61
C ARG A 264 13.93 15.56 -29.27
N GLN A 265 14.97 16.17 -28.69
CA GLN A 265 15.62 17.36 -29.25
C GLN A 265 16.29 17.14 -30.61
N GLN A 266 16.83 15.94 -30.88
CA GLN A 266 17.38 15.62 -32.21
C GLN A 266 16.29 15.42 -33.26
N THR A 267 15.14 14.84 -32.91
CA THR A 267 14.05 14.62 -33.86
C THR A 267 13.46 15.90 -34.47
N GLU A 268 13.56 17.05 -33.80
CA GLU A 268 13.17 18.36 -34.38
C GLU A 268 14.08 18.83 -35.52
N THR A 269 15.34 18.35 -35.57
CA THR A 269 16.34 18.82 -36.55
C THR A 269 16.67 17.80 -37.64
N SER A 270 16.39 16.50 -37.44
CA SER A 270 16.28 15.50 -38.52
C SER A 270 15.53 14.24 -38.07
N PRO A 271 14.54 13.74 -38.84
CA PRO A 271 13.78 12.54 -38.46
C PRO A 271 14.56 11.25 -38.77
N SER A 272 15.43 10.82 -37.85
CA SER A 272 16.13 9.53 -37.92
C SER A 272 15.51 8.50 -36.97
N ASN A 273 14.51 7.75 -37.47
CA ASN A 273 13.72 6.78 -36.68
C ASN A 273 14.53 5.66 -35.99
N ALA A 274 15.80 5.45 -36.37
CA ALA A 274 16.66 4.41 -35.81
C ALA A 274 16.93 4.55 -34.30
N SER A 275 17.07 5.77 -33.78
CA SER A 275 17.42 6.01 -32.37
C SER A 275 16.28 5.65 -31.39
N SER A 276 15.02 5.74 -31.84
CA SER A 276 13.84 5.52 -30.98
C SER A 276 13.76 4.09 -30.46
N GLY A 277 14.05 3.09 -31.31
CA GLY A 277 13.97 1.67 -30.92
C GLY A 277 15.00 1.29 -29.86
N THR A 278 16.22 1.80 -29.95
CA THR A 278 17.26 1.57 -28.93
C THR A 278 16.88 2.21 -27.59
N VAL A 279 16.30 3.41 -27.59
CA VAL A 279 15.84 4.05 -26.35
C VAL A 279 14.62 3.32 -25.75
N GLN A 280 13.69 2.83 -26.57
CA GLN A 280 12.59 1.96 -26.08
C GLN A 280 13.12 0.66 -25.48
N GLN A 281 14.17 0.05 -26.04
CA GLN A 281 14.81 -1.13 -25.45
C GLN A 281 15.52 -0.81 -24.13
N ILE A 282 16.18 0.36 -24.02
CA ILE A 282 16.76 0.84 -22.76
C ILE A 282 15.67 1.08 -21.71
N ASN A 283 14.53 1.64 -22.07
CA ASN A 283 13.38 1.81 -21.16
C ASN A 283 12.94 0.47 -20.59
N LEU A 284 12.71 -0.53 -21.44
CA LEU A 284 12.25 -1.87 -21.03
C LEU A 284 13.27 -2.54 -20.09
N ILE A 285 14.55 -2.58 -20.47
CA ILE A 285 15.61 -3.20 -19.66
C ILE A 285 15.81 -2.46 -18.33
N THR A 286 15.69 -1.13 -18.32
CA THR A 286 15.81 -0.34 -17.07
C THR A 286 14.67 -0.64 -16.11
N THR A 287 13.44 -0.79 -16.63
CA THR A 287 12.25 -1.15 -15.83
C THR A 287 12.35 -2.58 -15.29
N GLU A 288 12.72 -3.54 -16.15
CA GLU A 288 12.91 -4.95 -15.76
C GLU A 288 14.03 -5.11 -14.71
N LEU A 289 15.13 -4.36 -14.85
CA LEU A 289 16.21 -4.30 -13.86
C LEU A 289 15.74 -3.67 -12.54
N GLN A 290 14.95 -2.60 -12.59
CA GLN A 290 14.38 -1.97 -11.40
C GLN A 290 13.45 -2.93 -10.66
N ASP A 291 12.50 -3.56 -11.35
CA ASP A 291 11.57 -4.53 -10.75
C ASP A 291 12.31 -5.71 -10.11
N THR A 292 13.38 -6.18 -10.77
CA THR A 292 14.22 -7.27 -10.26
C THR A 292 14.99 -6.84 -9.00
N VAL A 293 15.60 -5.65 -9.01
CA VAL A 293 16.34 -5.11 -7.85
C VAL A 293 15.40 -4.83 -6.67
N MET A 294 14.20 -4.27 -6.92
CA MET A 294 13.19 -4.09 -5.88
C MET A 294 12.78 -5.43 -5.26
N LYS A 295 12.50 -6.46 -6.06
CA LYS A 295 12.20 -7.83 -5.57
C LYS A 295 13.33 -8.41 -4.71
N THR A 296 14.60 -8.15 -5.02
CA THR A 296 15.73 -8.58 -4.17
C THR A 296 15.88 -7.81 -2.84
N ARG A 297 15.09 -6.75 -2.60
CA ARG A 297 15.04 -5.99 -1.34
C ARG A 297 13.71 -6.14 -0.58
N MET A 298 12.72 -6.81 -1.18
CA MET A 298 11.46 -7.12 -0.52
C MET A 298 11.70 -8.07 0.67
N GLN A 299 10.95 -7.84 1.74
CA GLN A 299 10.92 -8.68 2.93
C GLN A 299 9.45 -8.91 3.32
N PRO A 300 9.05 -10.12 3.76
CA PRO A 300 7.70 -10.37 4.26
C PRO A 300 7.36 -9.43 5.44
N ILE A 301 6.16 -8.86 5.42
CA ILE A 301 5.64 -8.01 6.51
C ILE A 301 5.58 -8.76 7.86
N LYS A 302 5.55 -10.09 7.81
CA LYS A 302 5.75 -11.02 8.93
C LYS A 302 6.81 -10.55 9.93
N ASN A 303 7.98 -10.10 9.48
CA ASN A 303 9.09 -9.70 10.35
C ASN A 303 8.75 -8.53 11.32
N VAL A 304 7.73 -7.73 11.00
CA VAL A 304 7.17 -6.70 11.90
C VAL A 304 5.99 -7.26 12.70
N TRP A 305 5.16 -8.09 12.08
CA TRP A 305 3.99 -8.70 12.72
C TRP A 305 4.32 -9.71 13.81
N ASP A 306 5.46 -10.40 13.72
CA ASP A 306 5.81 -11.47 14.65
C ASP A 306 5.88 -11.02 16.12
N LYS A 307 6.03 -9.71 16.35
CA LYS A 307 6.13 -9.06 17.67
C LYS A 307 4.77 -8.57 18.20
N PHE A 308 3.75 -8.48 17.35
CA PHE A 308 2.42 -8.01 17.74
C PHE A 308 1.59 -8.98 18.61
N PRO A 309 1.64 -10.32 18.46
CA PRO A 309 0.96 -11.24 19.38
C PRO A 309 1.29 -10.97 20.84
N ARG A 310 2.58 -10.77 21.14
CA ARG A 310 3.06 -10.47 22.49
C ARG A 310 2.64 -9.07 22.95
N VAL A 311 2.80 -8.03 22.13
CA VAL A 311 2.37 -6.67 22.48
C VAL A 311 0.86 -6.61 22.75
N VAL A 312 0.04 -7.34 21.98
CA VAL A 312 -1.42 -7.39 22.19
C VAL A 312 -1.77 -8.16 23.46
N ARG A 313 -1.11 -9.31 23.74
CA ARG A 313 -1.25 -10.04 25.02
C ARG A 313 -0.97 -9.14 26.21
N ASP A 314 0.19 -8.48 26.21
CA ASP A 314 0.67 -7.68 27.35
C ASP A 314 -0.26 -6.47 27.61
N LEU A 315 -0.76 -5.81 26.55
CA LEU A 315 -1.76 -4.74 26.66
C LEU A 315 -3.15 -5.25 27.08
N ALA A 316 -3.60 -6.39 26.56
CA ALA A 316 -4.89 -6.99 26.95
C ALA A 316 -4.87 -7.34 28.45
N ARG A 317 -3.82 -8.04 28.90
CA ARG A 317 -3.60 -8.40 30.31
C ARG A 317 -3.49 -7.17 31.22
N ALA A 318 -2.74 -6.15 30.83
CA ALA A 318 -2.59 -4.90 31.61
C ALA A 318 -3.90 -4.11 31.78
N ASN A 319 -4.83 -4.23 30.82
CA ASN A 319 -6.14 -3.57 30.86
C ASN A 319 -7.30 -4.46 31.35
N GLY A 320 -7.06 -5.75 31.66
CA GLY A 320 -8.12 -6.69 32.06
C GLY A 320 -9.08 -7.08 30.93
N LYS A 321 -8.57 -7.20 29.70
CA LYS A 321 -9.32 -7.57 28.49
C LYS A 321 -8.86 -8.93 27.96
N ASP A 322 -9.71 -9.57 27.17
CA ASP A 322 -9.37 -10.73 26.34
C ASP A 322 -9.46 -10.33 24.85
N VAL A 323 -8.41 -10.63 24.09
CA VAL A 323 -8.22 -10.16 22.70
C VAL A 323 -7.60 -11.27 21.87
N ASP A 324 -8.25 -11.61 20.75
CA ASP A 324 -7.69 -12.43 19.69
C ASP A 324 -7.00 -11.56 18.64
N LEU A 325 -5.83 -12.00 18.17
CA LEU A 325 -5.09 -11.36 17.10
C LEU A 325 -5.08 -12.25 15.86
N VAL A 326 -5.85 -11.86 14.85
CA VAL A 326 -5.92 -12.55 13.56
C VAL A 326 -4.99 -11.84 12.58
N MET A 327 -4.13 -12.59 11.88
CA MET A 327 -3.14 -12.04 10.95
C MET A 327 -3.24 -12.73 9.58
N GLU A 328 -3.69 -12.01 8.57
CA GLU A 328 -3.89 -12.52 7.19
C GLU A 328 -2.88 -11.91 6.22
N GLY A 329 -2.12 -12.75 5.49
CA GLY A 329 -1.18 -12.27 4.49
C GLY A 329 0.17 -11.81 5.06
N ALA A 330 0.70 -12.48 6.09
CA ALA A 330 2.02 -12.19 6.66
C ALA A 330 3.16 -12.31 5.62
N GLU A 331 2.97 -13.14 4.60
CA GLU A 331 3.89 -13.32 3.46
C GLU A 331 3.87 -12.15 2.45
N THR A 332 3.12 -11.07 2.71
CA THR A 332 3.06 -9.89 1.84
C THR A 332 4.41 -9.18 1.81
N GLU A 333 4.99 -9.06 0.61
CA GLU A 333 6.34 -8.53 0.37
C GLU A 333 6.39 -6.99 0.38
N LEU A 334 7.12 -6.42 1.34
CA LEU A 334 7.30 -4.98 1.54
C LEU A 334 8.79 -4.61 1.48
N ASP A 335 9.12 -3.47 0.87
CA ASP A 335 10.50 -2.96 0.84
C ASP A 335 11.04 -2.72 2.26
N LYS A 336 12.28 -3.14 2.54
CA LYS A 336 12.89 -3.01 3.87
C LYS A 336 12.78 -1.60 4.49
N THR A 337 12.97 -0.52 3.73
CA THR A 337 12.87 0.84 4.27
C THR A 337 11.44 1.30 4.53
N LEU A 338 10.46 0.75 3.82
CA LEU A 338 9.04 0.93 4.13
C LEU A 338 8.64 0.10 5.37
N LEU A 339 9.16 -1.13 5.49
CA LEU A 339 8.96 -2.02 6.63
C LEU A 339 9.49 -1.44 7.95
N GLU A 340 10.71 -0.86 7.93
CA GLU A 340 11.27 -0.15 9.08
C GLU A 340 10.45 1.11 9.44
N ALA A 341 9.97 1.85 8.44
CA ALA A 341 9.21 3.08 8.65
C ALA A 341 7.76 2.86 9.16
N ILE A 342 7.11 1.75 8.78
CA ILE A 342 5.72 1.45 9.17
C ILE A 342 5.59 0.80 10.56
N LYS A 343 6.68 0.24 11.09
CA LYS A 343 6.72 -0.43 12.40
C LYS A 343 6.15 0.43 13.54
N ASP A 344 6.60 1.68 13.66
CA ASP A 344 6.13 2.62 14.68
C ASP A 344 4.64 3.00 14.50
N PRO A 345 4.18 3.42 13.30
CA PRO A 345 2.76 3.58 12.96
C PRO A 345 1.88 2.39 13.34
N MET A 346 2.21 1.17 12.89
CA MET A 346 1.40 -0.03 13.18
C MET A 346 1.33 -0.31 14.69
N THR A 347 2.47 -0.26 15.38
CA THR A 347 2.54 -0.47 16.84
C THR A 347 1.60 0.49 17.59
N HIS A 348 1.49 1.74 17.13
CA HIS A 348 0.61 2.73 17.75
C HIS A 348 -0.88 2.47 17.45
N ILE A 349 -1.24 2.11 16.22
CA ILE A 349 -2.64 1.82 15.84
C ILE A 349 -3.14 0.57 16.60
N ILE A 350 -2.33 -0.49 16.62
CA ILE A 350 -2.60 -1.74 17.35
C ILE A 350 -2.76 -1.48 18.85
N ARG A 351 -1.90 -0.63 19.44
CA ARG A 351 -2.06 -0.19 20.83
C ARG A 351 -3.39 0.52 21.05
N ASN A 352 -3.78 1.46 20.20
CA ASN A 352 -5.05 2.18 20.36
C ASN A 352 -6.27 1.24 20.23
N ALA A 353 -6.22 0.25 19.34
CA ALA A 353 -7.25 -0.80 19.25
C ALA A 353 -7.33 -1.63 20.54
N ALA A 354 -6.20 -2.08 21.09
CA ALA A 354 -6.15 -2.87 22.33
C ALA A 354 -6.51 -2.05 23.59
N ASP A 355 -5.99 -0.83 23.73
CA ASP A 355 -6.18 0.05 24.91
C ASP A 355 -7.56 0.72 24.92
N HIS A 356 -8.09 1.13 23.76
CA HIS A 356 -9.27 2.01 23.67
C HIS A 356 -10.38 1.51 22.73
N GLY A 357 -10.06 0.76 21.68
CA GLY A 357 -11.06 0.17 20.77
C GLY A 357 -11.86 -0.96 21.44
N ILE A 358 -11.18 -2.04 21.82
CA ILE A 358 -11.81 -3.21 22.42
C ILE A 358 -12.25 -2.93 23.86
N GLU A 359 -13.44 -3.40 24.22
CA GLU A 359 -14.10 -3.15 25.51
C GLU A 359 -13.85 -4.29 26.52
N LEU A 360 -14.16 -4.07 27.80
CA LEU A 360 -14.05 -5.12 28.84
C LEU A 360 -15.04 -6.28 28.56
N PRO A 361 -14.67 -7.55 28.86
CA PRO A 361 -15.51 -8.72 28.56
C PRO A 361 -16.94 -8.64 29.11
N GLU A 362 -17.12 -8.07 30.31
CA GLU A 362 -18.44 -7.84 30.91
C GLU A 362 -19.32 -6.91 30.05
N LEU A 363 -18.75 -5.79 29.60
CA LEU A 363 -19.43 -4.78 28.78
C LEU A 363 -19.72 -5.31 27.36
N ARG A 364 -18.83 -6.17 26.84
CA ARG A 364 -19.04 -6.88 25.57
C ARG A 364 -20.21 -7.85 25.68
N ARG A 365 -20.29 -8.63 26.77
CA ARG A 365 -21.41 -9.52 27.09
C ARG A 365 -22.74 -8.76 27.23
N GLU A 366 -22.75 -7.60 27.91
CA GLU A 366 -23.94 -6.73 27.99
C GLU A 366 -24.44 -6.24 26.62
N ARG A 367 -23.54 -6.07 25.65
CA ARG A 367 -23.83 -5.65 24.28
C ARG A 367 -24.08 -6.81 23.32
N GLY A 368 -24.09 -8.06 23.80
CA GLY A 368 -24.30 -9.25 22.97
C GLY A 368 -23.11 -9.62 22.06
N LYS A 369 -21.92 -9.08 22.32
CA LYS A 369 -20.67 -9.44 21.62
C LYS A 369 -20.02 -10.67 22.27
N SER A 370 -19.12 -11.31 21.53
CA SER A 370 -18.15 -12.28 22.09
C SER A 370 -17.38 -11.65 23.25
N GLU A 371 -17.12 -12.41 24.32
CA GLU A 371 -16.38 -11.91 25.49
C GLU A 371 -14.93 -11.57 25.13
N LYS A 372 -14.29 -12.45 24.35
CA LYS A 372 -13.03 -12.19 23.64
C LYS A 372 -13.29 -11.22 22.48
N GLY A 373 -12.52 -10.13 22.43
CA GLY A 373 -12.50 -9.20 21.28
C GLY A 373 -11.63 -9.70 20.14
N THR A 374 -11.80 -9.16 18.95
CA THR A 374 -11.01 -9.53 17.77
C THR A 374 -10.32 -8.31 17.17
N LEU A 375 -9.02 -8.44 16.95
CA LEU A 375 -8.19 -7.50 16.21
C LEU A 375 -7.64 -8.21 14.96
N LEU A 376 -8.08 -7.78 13.79
CA LEU A 376 -7.64 -8.28 12.49
C LEU A 376 -6.55 -7.37 11.92
N LEU A 377 -5.41 -7.94 11.57
CA LEU A 377 -4.39 -7.37 10.69
C LEU A 377 -4.45 -8.13 9.36
N LYS A 378 -4.54 -7.40 8.25
CA LYS A 378 -4.57 -8.00 6.92
C LYS A 378 -3.70 -7.20 5.97
N ALA A 379 -2.84 -7.86 5.20
CA ALA A 379 -1.99 -7.25 4.19
C ALA A 379 -2.20 -7.95 2.84
N TYR A 380 -2.22 -7.16 1.76
CA TYR A 380 -2.35 -7.67 0.39
C TYR A 380 -1.84 -6.64 -0.64
N HIS A 381 -1.57 -7.10 -1.87
CA HIS A 381 -1.17 -6.26 -3.00
C HIS A 381 -2.37 -6.00 -3.92
N GLU A 382 -2.61 -4.73 -4.26
CA GLU A 382 -3.69 -4.31 -5.18
C GLU A 382 -3.28 -3.02 -5.89
N GLY A 383 -3.48 -2.93 -7.21
CA GLY A 383 -3.29 -1.68 -7.97
C GLY A 383 -1.87 -1.08 -8.00
N GLY A 384 -0.83 -1.83 -7.62
CA GLY A 384 0.53 -1.29 -7.43
C GLY A 384 0.80 -0.71 -6.03
N HIS A 385 -0.16 -0.87 -5.12
CA HIS A 385 -0.07 -0.51 -3.72
C HIS A 385 -0.15 -1.75 -2.81
N ILE A 386 0.54 -1.65 -1.67
CA ILE A 386 0.43 -2.56 -0.54
C ILE A 386 -0.67 -1.98 0.35
N ASN A 387 -1.77 -2.72 0.47
CA ASN A 387 -2.91 -2.40 1.31
C ASN A 387 -2.74 -3.11 2.65
N ILE A 388 -2.72 -2.33 3.74
CA ILE A 388 -2.66 -2.84 5.11
C ILE A 388 -3.92 -2.38 5.84
N LEU A 389 -4.74 -3.35 6.22
CA LEU A 389 -6.00 -3.17 6.92
C LEU A 389 -5.81 -3.58 8.39
N ILE A 390 -6.24 -2.72 9.30
CA ILE A 390 -6.26 -2.98 10.75
C ILE A 390 -7.70 -2.75 11.21
N SER A 391 -8.37 -3.77 11.76
CA SER A 391 -9.76 -3.68 12.18
C SER A 391 -10.00 -4.27 13.57
N ASP A 392 -10.64 -3.51 14.46
CA ASP A 392 -11.16 -4.01 15.74
C ASP A 392 -12.68 -4.21 15.69
N ASP A 393 -13.18 -5.15 16.49
CA ASP A 393 -14.63 -5.36 16.72
C ASP A 393 -15.14 -4.62 17.98
N GLY A 394 -14.54 -3.47 18.30
CA GLY A 394 -14.65 -2.80 19.59
C GLY A 394 -15.87 -1.90 19.78
N ALA A 395 -15.69 -0.82 20.54
CA ALA A 395 -16.71 0.18 20.82
C ALA A 395 -17.13 0.99 19.58
N GLY A 396 -16.23 1.13 18.61
CA GLY A 396 -16.31 2.16 17.58
C GLY A 396 -16.07 3.57 18.11
N ILE A 397 -15.86 4.51 17.19
CA ILE A 397 -15.58 5.91 17.49
C ILE A 397 -16.90 6.69 17.53
N ASN A 398 -17.20 7.32 18.67
CA ASN A 398 -18.35 8.22 18.76
C ASN A 398 -18.02 9.57 18.08
N VAL A 399 -18.57 9.76 16.88
CA VAL A 399 -18.36 10.95 16.03
C VAL A 399 -18.74 12.25 16.75
N ASP A 400 -19.83 12.27 17.51
CA ASP A 400 -20.28 13.47 18.24
C ASP A 400 -19.25 13.93 19.26
N ARG A 401 -18.59 13.02 19.98
CA ARG A 401 -17.50 13.34 20.91
C ARG A 401 -16.29 13.91 20.19
N VAL A 402 -15.97 13.45 18.99
CA VAL A 402 -14.89 14.01 18.16
C VAL A 402 -15.25 15.43 17.73
N LYS A 403 -16.45 15.65 17.18
CA LYS A 403 -16.99 16.97 16.81
C LYS A 403 -16.94 17.94 17.99
N ASN A 404 -17.54 17.58 19.13
CA ASN A 404 -17.57 18.42 20.34
C ASN A 404 -16.15 18.75 20.86
N LYS A 405 -15.21 17.78 20.86
CA LYS A 405 -13.83 18.00 21.32
C LYS A 405 -13.01 18.85 20.34
N ALA A 406 -13.36 18.84 19.05
CA ALA A 406 -12.78 19.72 18.04
C ALA A 406 -13.30 21.17 18.17
N VAL A 407 -14.58 21.36 18.49
CA VAL A 407 -15.15 22.68 18.81
C VAL A 407 -14.56 23.24 20.12
N GLU A 408 -14.48 22.43 21.19
CA GLU A 408 -13.86 22.83 22.46
C GLU A 408 -12.41 23.32 22.30
N LYS A 409 -11.66 22.69 21.37
CA LYS A 409 -10.26 23.03 21.07
C LYS A 409 -10.10 24.12 20.01
N GLY A 410 -11.18 24.63 19.43
CA GLY A 410 -11.12 25.64 18.35
C GLY A 410 -10.51 25.14 17.04
N VAL A 411 -10.60 23.83 16.77
CA VAL A 411 -10.16 23.20 15.51
C VAL A 411 -11.21 23.39 14.41
N VAL A 412 -12.48 23.41 14.79
CA VAL A 412 -13.63 23.76 13.94
C VAL A 412 -14.63 24.60 14.74
N THR A 413 -15.47 25.39 14.07
CA THR A 413 -16.63 26.03 14.70
C THR A 413 -17.83 25.08 14.74
N GLN A 414 -18.82 25.36 15.60
CA GLN A 414 -20.02 24.53 15.72
C GLN A 414 -20.78 24.43 14.38
N GLU A 415 -20.85 25.52 13.61
CA GLU A 415 -21.54 25.55 12.31
C GLU A 415 -20.85 24.69 11.24
N ILE A 416 -19.53 24.51 11.32
CA ILE A 416 -18.80 23.51 10.52
C ILE A 416 -19.09 22.10 11.06
N ALA A 417 -18.94 21.90 12.37
CA ALA A 417 -19.11 20.59 13.01
C ALA A 417 -20.50 19.98 12.75
N ASP A 418 -21.55 20.80 12.77
CA ASP A 418 -22.93 20.35 12.51
C ASP A 418 -23.14 19.96 11.03
N LYS A 419 -22.37 20.52 10.09
CA LYS A 419 -22.45 20.23 8.65
C LYS A 419 -21.55 19.08 8.19
N MET A 420 -20.44 18.81 8.90
CA MET A 420 -19.47 17.77 8.53
C MET A 420 -20.09 16.37 8.45
N SER A 421 -19.77 15.66 7.38
CA SER A 421 -20.03 14.23 7.21
C SER A 421 -19.28 13.38 8.24
N GLU A 422 -19.67 12.10 8.39
CA GLU A 422 -18.96 11.16 9.27
C GLU A 422 -17.48 10.99 8.88
N ARG A 423 -17.16 10.97 7.57
CA ARG A 423 -15.80 10.80 7.06
C ARG A 423 -14.90 11.99 7.40
N GLU A 424 -15.36 13.22 7.19
CA GLU A 424 -14.64 14.43 7.60
C GLU A 424 -14.45 14.46 9.12
N SER A 425 -15.49 14.09 9.87
CA SER A 425 -15.48 14.09 11.33
C SER A 425 -14.51 13.05 11.91
N LEU A 426 -14.38 11.88 11.28
CA LEU A 426 -13.36 10.88 11.64
C LEU A 426 -11.95 11.38 11.28
N ASN A 427 -11.78 12.09 10.16
CA ASN A 427 -10.49 12.66 9.76
C ASN A 427 -9.94 13.69 10.77
N LEU A 428 -10.80 14.35 11.56
CA LEU A 428 -10.37 15.26 12.66
C LEU A 428 -9.48 14.56 13.70
N ILE A 429 -9.56 13.23 13.86
CA ILE A 429 -8.70 12.48 14.79
C ILE A 429 -7.21 12.59 14.43
N PHE A 430 -6.89 12.75 13.15
CA PHE A 430 -5.52 12.99 12.67
C PHE A 430 -5.09 14.46 12.80
N HIS A 431 -5.94 15.37 13.30
CA HIS A 431 -5.59 16.77 13.46
C HIS A 431 -4.59 16.97 14.63
N PRO A 432 -3.49 17.71 14.42
CA PRO A 432 -2.53 18.02 15.47
C PRO A 432 -3.21 18.57 16.74
N GLY A 433 -2.80 18.04 17.88
CA GLY A 433 -3.33 18.46 19.19
C GLY A 433 -4.76 18.02 19.52
N LEU A 434 -5.53 17.40 18.61
CA LEU A 434 -6.84 16.83 18.98
C LEU A 434 -6.67 15.59 19.87
N SER A 435 -5.75 14.70 19.49
CA SER A 435 -5.38 13.46 20.19
C SER A 435 -4.95 13.71 21.64
N THR A 436 -5.84 13.41 22.61
CA THR A 436 -5.59 13.70 24.04
C THR A 436 -4.90 12.57 24.80
N ALA A 437 -3.59 12.69 25.00
CA ALA A 437 -2.91 12.04 26.11
C ALA A 437 -3.03 12.89 27.39
N GLU A 438 -4.16 12.78 28.11
CA GLU A 438 -4.35 13.44 29.43
C GLU A 438 -3.45 12.86 30.53
N LYS A 439 -2.84 11.69 30.28
CA LYS A 439 -1.68 11.17 31.00
C LYS A 439 -0.63 10.71 29.99
N VAL A 440 0.63 11.05 30.21
CA VAL A 440 1.76 10.41 29.54
C VAL A 440 1.93 9.03 30.16
N THR A 441 1.74 7.97 29.37
CA THR A 441 2.04 6.59 29.80
C THR A 441 3.54 6.32 29.64
N ASN A 442 4.16 5.69 30.65
CA ASN A 442 5.63 5.64 30.79
C ASN A 442 6.38 4.76 29.78
N VAL A 443 5.68 4.12 28.82
CA VAL A 443 6.23 3.02 28.00
C VAL A 443 6.89 3.51 26.70
N SER A 444 6.72 4.78 26.31
CA SER A 444 7.50 5.40 25.21
C SER A 444 7.62 6.91 25.42
N GLY A 445 8.85 7.42 25.53
CA GLY A 445 9.16 8.79 25.99
C GLY A 445 8.82 9.95 25.04
N ARG A 446 7.81 9.81 24.18
CA ARG A 446 7.28 10.88 23.31
C ARG A 446 5.75 10.74 23.24
N GLY A 447 5.02 11.84 23.42
CA GLY A 447 3.58 11.86 23.21
C GLY A 447 3.26 11.75 21.73
N VAL A 448 3.08 10.52 21.24
CA VAL A 448 2.65 10.22 19.87
C VAL A 448 1.12 10.31 19.83
N GLY A 449 0.58 11.08 18.87
CA GLY A 449 -0.84 11.07 18.52
C GLY A 449 -1.08 10.46 17.15
N MET A 450 -2.34 10.38 16.74
CA MET A 450 -2.73 9.91 15.41
C MET A 450 -2.25 10.85 14.29
N ASP A 451 -2.04 12.14 14.61
CA ASP A 451 -1.35 13.12 13.77
C ASP A 451 0.06 12.67 13.37
N VAL A 452 0.85 12.14 14.31
CA VAL A 452 2.20 11.60 14.05
C VAL A 452 2.14 10.33 13.20
N VAL A 453 1.14 9.48 13.40
CA VAL A 453 0.92 8.26 12.59
C VAL A 453 0.64 8.62 11.13
N LYS A 454 -0.32 9.53 10.88
CA LYS A 454 -0.61 10.05 9.54
C LYS A 454 0.64 10.69 8.91
N THR A 455 1.30 11.59 9.65
CA THR A 455 2.54 12.27 9.22
C THR A 455 3.71 11.30 8.95
N ASN A 456 3.69 10.07 9.48
CA ASN A 456 4.71 9.05 9.18
C ASN A 456 4.37 8.25 7.90
N ILE A 457 3.09 7.96 7.68
CA ILE A 457 2.59 7.26 6.48
C ILE A 457 2.75 8.16 5.23
N GLU A 458 2.45 9.46 5.36
CA GLU A 458 2.61 10.42 4.25
C GLU A 458 4.08 10.60 3.82
N LYS A 459 5.05 10.50 4.74
CA LYS A 459 6.50 10.58 4.41
C LYS A 459 6.98 9.45 3.52
N ILE A 460 6.32 8.29 3.55
CA ILE A 460 6.65 7.14 2.71
C ILE A 460 5.79 7.08 1.44
N GLY A 461 5.11 8.18 1.10
CA GLY A 461 4.25 8.27 -0.08
C GLY A 461 2.93 7.49 0.05
N GLY A 462 2.57 7.07 1.26
CA GLY A 462 1.34 6.34 1.52
C GLY A 462 0.18 7.24 1.98
N THR A 463 -1.04 6.71 1.93
CA THR A 463 -2.24 7.33 2.49
C THR A 463 -2.74 6.54 3.70
N VAL A 464 -3.56 7.19 4.54
CA VAL A 464 -4.31 6.52 5.61
C VAL A 464 -5.76 7.00 5.60
N SER A 465 -6.69 6.06 5.69
CA SER A 465 -8.13 6.32 5.81
C SER A 465 -8.75 5.48 6.91
N MET A 466 -9.87 5.94 7.47
CA MET A 466 -10.52 5.32 8.62
C MET A 466 -12.04 5.34 8.46
N SER A 467 -12.66 4.21 8.78
CA SER A 467 -14.10 4.02 8.92
C SER A 467 -14.38 3.45 10.30
N SER A 468 -15.43 3.89 10.98
CA SER A 468 -15.77 3.42 12.32
C SER A 468 -17.26 3.54 12.55
N ARG A 469 -17.84 2.59 13.30
CA ARG A 469 -19.27 2.56 13.61
C ARG A 469 -19.49 2.13 15.05
N ILE A 470 -20.28 2.92 15.78
CA ILE A 470 -20.54 2.73 17.20
C ILE A 470 -21.21 1.36 17.41
N GLY A 471 -20.60 0.51 18.24
CA GLY A 471 -21.08 -0.84 18.51
C GLY A 471 -20.70 -1.89 17.46
N GLU A 472 -20.11 -1.52 16.33
CA GLU A 472 -19.55 -2.47 15.35
C GLU A 472 -18.03 -2.57 15.55
N GLY A 473 -17.30 -1.45 15.47
CA GLY A 473 -15.85 -1.40 15.66
C GLY A 473 -15.18 -0.27 14.87
N THR A 474 -13.87 -0.36 14.66
CA THR A 474 -13.08 0.58 13.84
C THR A 474 -12.20 -0.16 12.84
N GLN A 475 -12.14 0.34 11.62
CA GLN A 475 -11.29 -0.17 10.54
C GLN A 475 -10.44 0.96 9.97
N MET A 476 -9.13 0.77 9.94
CA MET A 476 -8.16 1.68 9.34
C MET A 476 -7.49 1.00 8.15
N ARG A 477 -7.44 1.67 7.00
CA ARG A 477 -6.71 1.24 5.81
C ARG A 477 -5.52 2.15 5.57
N ILE A 478 -4.36 1.54 5.34
CA ILE A 478 -3.12 2.18 4.98
C ILE A 478 -2.75 1.70 3.57
N GLU A 479 -2.46 2.62 2.65
CA GLU A 479 -2.16 2.33 1.25
C GLU A 479 -0.74 2.86 0.95
N ILE A 480 0.21 2.00 0.58
CA ILE A 480 1.63 2.37 0.39
C ILE A 480 2.10 1.90 -1.00
N PRO A 481 2.80 2.71 -1.81
CA PRO A 481 3.31 2.27 -3.10
C PRO A 481 4.38 1.17 -2.94
N LEU A 482 4.44 0.19 -3.87
CA LEU A 482 5.45 -0.87 -3.86
C LEU A 482 6.89 -0.38 -4.14
N THR A 483 7.06 0.84 -4.66
CA THR A 483 8.32 1.36 -5.17
C THR A 483 8.92 2.44 -4.27
N LEU A 484 10.25 2.60 -4.35
CA LEU A 484 10.87 3.90 -4.11
C LEU A 484 10.08 4.96 -4.89
N ALA A 485 9.67 6.04 -4.23
CA ALA A 485 8.65 6.96 -4.75
C ALA A 485 9.03 7.62 -6.09
N ILE A 486 8.74 6.92 -7.18
CA ILE A 486 8.70 7.45 -8.53
C ILE A 486 7.24 7.81 -8.79
N ILE A 487 6.98 9.09 -9.03
CA ILE A 487 5.65 9.58 -9.36
C ILE A 487 5.65 10.17 -10.78
N PRO A 488 4.57 9.98 -11.55
CA PRO A 488 4.37 10.74 -12.78
C PRO A 488 4.02 12.18 -12.39
N ALA A 489 4.81 13.13 -12.89
CA ALA A 489 4.58 14.55 -12.64
C ALA A 489 4.58 15.35 -13.94
N LEU A 490 3.70 16.34 -14.00
CA LEU A 490 3.75 17.38 -15.01
C LEU A 490 4.88 18.36 -14.65
N MET A 491 5.83 18.56 -15.56
CA MET A 491 6.83 19.60 -15.39
C MET A 491 6.27 20.96 -15.78
N VAL A 492 6.56 21.98 -14.97
CA VAL A 492 6.19 23.38 -15.24
C VAL A 492 7.37 24.29 -14.90
N THR A 493 7.39 25.51 -15.46
CA THR A 493 8.39 26.53 -15.13
C THR A 493 7.71 27.78 -14.59
N SER A 494 8.30 28.41 -13.57
CA SER A 494 7.87 29.71 -13.04
C SER A 494 9.08 30.50 -12.53
N GLY A 495 9.20 31.78 -12.90
CA GLY A 495 10.35 32.62 -12.55
C GLY A 495 11.68 32.18 -13.21
N ASN A 496 11.62 31.34 -14.25
CA ASN A 496 12.70 30.52 -14.83
C ASN A 496 13.17 29.32 -13.99
N GLU A 497 12.56 29.01 -12.84
CA GLU A 497 12.87 27.82 -12.05
C GLU A 497 11.90 26.66 -12.38
N PRO A 498 12.38 25.40 -12.45
CA PRO A 498 11.53 24.25 -12.75
C PRO A 498 10.84 23.68 -11.51
N PHE A 499 9.55 23.37 -11.66
CA PHE A 499 8.71 22.74 -10.64
C PHE A 499 8.01 21.50 -11.22
N ALA A 500 7.65 20.57 -10.33
CA ALA A 500 6.92 19.36 -10.69
C ALA A 500 5.59 19.31 -9.95
N ILE A 501 4.51 19.02 -10.68
CA ILE A 501 3.15 18.86 -10.15
C ILE A 501 2.77 17.38 -10.28
N PRO A 502 2.44 16.66 -9.19
CA PRO A 502 1.98 15.28 -9.26
C PRO A 502 0.75 15.14 -10.18
N GLN A 503 0.78 14.22 -11.15
CA GLN A 503 -0.34 14.05 -12.10
C GLN A 503 -1.64 13.66 -11.41
N ALA A 504 -1.59 12.98 -10.28
CA ALA A 504 -2.78 12.61 -9.49
C ALA A 504 -3.59 13.81 -8.97
N SER A 505 -3.00 15.02 -8.95
CA SER A 505 -3.66 16.26 -8.56
C SER A 505 -4.08 17.14 -9.74
N LEU A 506 -3.75 16.73 -10.98
CA LEU A 506 -4.06 17.45 -12.21
C LEU A 506 -5.44 17.05 -12.73
N LEU A 507 -6.30 18.03 -13.01
CA LEU A 507 -7.59 17.82 -13.67
C LEU A 507 -7.50 18.08 -15.17
N GLU A 508 -7.06 19.28 -15.57
CA GLU A 508 -6.90 19.66 -16.97
C GLU A 508 -5.90 20.82 -17.15
N LEU A 509 -5.52 21.08 -18.40
CA LEU A 509 -4.61 22.15 -18.79
C LEU A 509 -5.35 23.15 -19.68
N VAL A 510 -5.43 24.39 -19.24
CA VAL A 510 -6.11 25.49 -19.92
C VAL A 510 -5.09 26.54 -20.34
N ARG A 511 -5.23 27.05 -21.57
CA ARG A 511 -4.41 28.15 -22.08
C ARG A 511 -5.32 29.28 -22.55
N VAL A 512 -5.04 30.48 -22.05
CA VAL A 512 -5.84 31.69 -22.32
C VAL A 512 -4.99 32.67 -23.14
N ASP A 513 -5.21 32.70 -24.45
CA ASP A 513 -4.57 33.67 -25.35
C ASP A 513 -5.16 35.10 -25.14
N GLU A 514 -4.50 36.15 -25.65
CA GLU A 514 -4.79 37.53 -25.25
C GLU A 514 -6.23 37.99 -25.47
N GLU A 515 -6.89 37.58 -26.56
CA GLU A 515 -8.28 37.95 -26.86
C GLU A 515 -9.28 37.39 -25.80
N SER A 516 -8.92 36.27 -25.17
CA SER A 516 -9.70 35.61 -24.12
C SER A 516 -9.34 36.05 -22.70
N ARG A 517 -8.36 36.95 -22.49
CA ARG A 517 -7.97 37.43 -21.14
C ARG A 517 -9.12 38.08 -20.36
N ASN A 518 -10.18 38.53 -21.04
CA ASN A 518 -11.42 39.03 -20.41
C ASN A 518 -12.20 37.96 -19.60
N GLN A 519 -11.86 36.66 -19.75
CA GLN A 519 -12.41 35.57 -18.94
C GLN A 519 -11.75 35.45 -17.55
N ILE A 520 -10.73 36.26 -17.27
CA ILE A 520 -10.12 36.39 -15.94
C ILE A 520 -10.77 37.57 -15.22
N GLU A 521 -11.62 37.25 -14.25
CA GLU A 521 -12.42 38.20 -13.46
C GLU A 521 -11.73 38.48 -12.11
N VAL A 522 -11.57 39.75 -11.73
CA VAL A 522 -10.97 40.13 -10.44
C VAL A 522 -12.08 40.44 -9.42
N ILE A 523 -12.35 39.51 -8.52
CA ILE A 523 -13.42 39.60 -7.53
C ILE A 523 -12.82 39.83 -6.14
N ARG A 524 -13.18 40.96 -5.50
CA ARG A 524 -12.70 41.37 -4.16
C ARG A 524 -11.17 41.41 -3.99
N GLY A 525 -10.39 41.38 -5.08
CA GLY A 525 -8.93 41.38 -5.07
C GLY A 525 -8.27 40.01 -5.29
N ALA A 526 -9.05 38.94 -5.43
CA ALA A 526 -8.59 37.64 -5.93
C ALA A 526 -8.92 37.51 -7.43
N ASN A 527 -8.09 36.76 -8.16
CA ASN A 527 -8.30 36.45 -9.57
C ASN A 527 -9.15 35.17 -9.70
N PHE A 528 -10.10 35.15 -10.62
CA PHE A 528 -10.91 33.97 -10.96
C PHE A 528 -10.91 33.79 -12.48
N TYR A 529 -11.06 32.56 -12.95
CA TYR A 529 -11.22 32.23 -14.36
C TYR A 529 -12.55 31.50 -14.57
N ARG A 530 -13.32 31.92 -15.56
CA ARG A 530 -14.63 31.32 -15.87
C ARG A 530 -14.47 30.06 -16.74
N LEU A 531 -14.29 28.91 -16.09
CA LEU A 531 -14.15 27.61 -16.74
C LEU A 531 -15.53 26.93 -16.84
N ARG A 532 -16.08 26.84 -18.06
CA ARG A 532 -17.42 26.25 -18.34
C ARG A 532 -18.50 26.84 -17.42
N GLY A 533 -18.62 28.16 -17.40
CA GLY A 533 -19.52 28.92 -16.52
C GLY A 533 -19.07 29.09 -15.07
N VAL A 534 -18.37 28.10 -14.50
CA VAL A 534 -17.92 28.06 -13.09
C VAL A 534 -16.74 29.00 -12.83
N LEU A 535 -16.75 29.70 -11.69
CA LEU A 535 -15.66 30.58 -11.25
C LEU A 535 -14.55 29.77 -10.55
N LEU A 536 -13.52 29.39 -11.30
CA LEU A 536 -12.33 28.73 -10.77
C LEU A 536 -11.37 29.79 -10.16
N PRO A 537 -11.01 29.73 -8.86
CA PRO A 537 -10.05 30.67 -8.28
C PRO A 537 -8.65 30.47 -8.89
N LEU A 538 -7.96 31.57 -9.22
CA LEU A 538 -6.60 31.56 -9.77
C LEU A 538 -5.54 31.95 -8.74
N LEU A 539 -4.55 31.08 -8.58
CA LEU A 539 -3.32 31.34 -7.84
C LEU A 539 -2.14 31.50 -8.80
N TYR A 540 -1.27 32.47 -8.57
CA TYR A 540 -0.08 32.70 -9.38
C TYR A 540 1.14 32.06 -8.72
N LEU A 541 1.76 31.06 -9.35
CA LEU A 541 2.83 30.26 -8.72
C LEU A 541 4.04 31.12 -8.32
N ASN A 542 4.36 32.14 -9.12
CA ASN A 542 5.40 33.12 -8.81
C ASN A 542 5.06 34.01 -7.60
N GLU A 543 3.79 34.27 -7.31
CA GLU A 543 3.36 35.07 -6.16
C GLU A 543 3.35 34.22 -4.88
N VAL A 544 2.75 33.02 -4.93
CA VAL A 544 2.71 32.06 -3.80
C VAL A 544 4.12 31.69 -3.32
N LEU A 545 5.05 31.45 -4.26
CA LEU A 545 6.44 31.11 -3.94
C LEU A 545 7.37 32.33 -3.76
N VAL A 546 6.83 33.55 -3.83
CA VAL A 546 7.57 34.83 -3.73
C VAL A 546 8.82 34.87 -4.65
N LEU A 547 8.66 34.33 -5.86
CA LEU A 547 9.72 34.28 -6.86
C LEU A 547 9.99 35.67 -7.44
N ARG A 548 11.21 35.89 -7.91
CA ARG A 548 11.51 37.11 -8.65
C ARG A 548 10.79 37.04 -10.01
N PRO A 549 10.06 38.09 -10.44
CA PRO A 549 9.50 38.11 -11.77
C PRO A 549 10.63 37.94 -12.81
N PRO A 550 10.39 37.21 -13.90
CA PRO A 550 11.40 36.97 -14.92
C PRO A 550 11.88 38.29 -15.53
N LYS A 551 13.15 38.35 -15.96
CA LYS A 551 13.75 39.55 -16.60
C LYS A 551 13.30 39.72 -18.06
N VAL A 552 11.99 39.74 -18.25
CA VAL A 552 11.30 39.80 -19.53
C VAL A 552 10.63 41.17 -19.62
N SER A 553 10.69 41.80 -20.79
CA SER A 553 10.00 43.07 -21.07
C SER A 553 8.49 42.91 -20.82
N GLU A 554 7.81 43.94 -20.32
CA GLU A 554 6.34 43.90 -20.17
C GLU A 554 5.67 43.49 -21.50
N ASP A 555 6.14 44.05 -22.62
CA ASP A 555 5.72 43.71 -24.00
C ASP A 555 5.81 42.20 -24.36
N ASP A 556 6.80 41.46 -23.84
CA ASP A 556 6.98 40.04 -24.13
C ASP A 556 6.00 39.16 -23.34
N ILE A 557 5.58 39.59 -22.14
CA ILE A 557 4.59 38.92 -21.27
C ILE A 557 3.17 39.08 -21.84
N HIS A 558 2.93 40.11 -22.66
CA HIS A 558 1.74 40.22 -23.48
C HIS A 558 1.72 39.22 -24.65
N SER A 559 2.84 39.07 -25.37
CA SER A 559 2.92 38.27 -26.61
C SER A 559 2.57 36.77 -26.53
N LYS A 560 2.39 36.20 -25.33
CA LYS A 560 2.17 34.76 -25.10
C LYS A 560 1.01 34.54 -24.13
N GLY A 561 0.09 33.66 -24.52
CA GLY A 561 -1.08 33.29 -23.72
C GLY A 561 -0.73 32.74 -22.35
N THR A 562 -1.60 32.98 -21.38
CA THR A 562 -1.45 32.58 -19.98
C THR A 562 -1.77 31.09 -19.82
N ASN A 563 -0.84 30.33 -19.22
CA ASN A 563 -1.03 28.90 -18.95
C ASN A 563 -1.61 28.70 -17.55
N ILE A 564 -2.70 27.95 -17.45
CA ILE A 564 -3.44 27.67 -16.22
C ILE A 564 -3.50 26.15 -16.04
N VAL A 565 -2.92 25.65 -14.97
CA VAL A 565 -2.96 24.23 -14.58
C VAL A 565 -4.13 24.05 -13.61
N VAL A 566 -5.17 23.31 -13.99
CA VAL A 566 -6.34 23.10 -13.13
C VAL A 566 -6.07 21.94 -12.19
N LEU A 567 -6.09 22.22 -10.89
CA LEU A 567 -5.67 21.32 -9.82
C LEU A 567 -6.81 21.02 -8.84
N ARG A 568 -6.73 19.86 -8.17
CA ARG A 568 -7.63 19.46 -7.09
C ARG A 568 -6.87 19.37 -5.75
N ALA A 569 -7.41 20.00 -4.71
CA ALA A 569 -6.90 19.97 -3.34
C ALA A 569 -8.03 19.55 -2.39
N GLY A 570 -8.12 18.24 -2.11
CA GLY A 570 -9.30 17.65 -1.48
C GLY A 570 -10.53 17.82 -2.39
N ASP A 571 -11.60 18.37 -1.85
CA ASP A 571 -12.86 18.58 -2.57
C ASP A 571 -12.89 19.87 -3.40
N HIS A 572 -11.95 20.80 -3.17
CA HIS A 572 -11.86 22.07 -3.90
C HIS A 572 -10.98 21.97 -5.15
N SER A 573 -11.31 22.73 -6.20
CA SER A 573 -10.48 22.94 -7.39
C SER A 573 -10.00 24.38 -7.51
N PHE A 574 -8.82 24.57 -8.11
CA PHE A 574 -8.25 25.89 -8.40
C PHE A 574 -7.35 25.86 -9.64
N GLY A 575 -7.14 27.01 -10.26
CA GLY A 575 -6.20 27.17 -11.37
C GLY A 575 -4.87 27.71 -10.85
N LEU A 576 -3.76 27.02 -11.14
CA LEU A 576 -2.41 27.48 -10.86
C LEU A 576 -1.79 28.07 -12.15
N VAL A 577 -1.54 29.37 -12.15
CA VAL A 577 -0.93 30.08 -13.26
C VAL A 577 0.59 29.89 -13.25
N VAL A 578 1.15 29.50 -14.40
CA VAL A 578 2.58 29.19 -14.59
C VAL A 578 3.12 29.83 -15.88
N ASP A 579 4.44 30.08 -15.94
CA ASP A 579 5.07 30.70 -17.12
C ASP A 579 4.99 29.76 -18.34
N THR A 580 5.40 28.49 -18.17
CA THR A 580 5.28 27.44 -19.18
C THR A 580 4.88 26.11 -18.56
N VAL A 581 4.04 25.37 -19.28
CA VAL A 581 3.84 23.93 -19.06
C VAL A 581 4.81 23.16 -19.98
N ASN A 582 5.41 22.09 -19.46
CA ASN A 582 6.34 21.22 -20.14
C ASN A 582 5.77 19.78 -20.23
N ASP A 583 6.55 18.84 -20.76
CA ASP A 583 6.17 17.41 -20.79
C ASP A 583 5.92 16.85 -19.37
N SER A 584 5.22 15.72 -19.29
CA SER A 584 5.18 14.92 -18.06
C SER A 584 6.33 13.92 -18.01
N GLU A 585 6.96 13.78 -16.84
CA GLU A 585 8.12 12.93 -16.61
C GLU A 585 7.90 12.01 -15.38
N GLU A 586 8.52 10.83 -15.41
CA GLU A 586 8.62 9.94 -14.24
C GLU A 586 9.76 10.44 -13.35
N ILE A 587 9.42 10.99 -12.17
CA ILE A 587 10.39 11.67 -11.30
C ILE A 587 10.62 10.92 -9.98
N VAL A 588 11.90 10.82 -9.57
CA VAL A 588 12.28 10.21 -8.28
C VAL A 588 12.14 11.24 -7.16
N VAL A 589 11.14 11.06 -6.30
CA VAL A 589 10.90 11.90 -5.12
C VAL A 589 12.04 11.69 -4.12
N LYS A 590 12.76 12.77 -3.80
CA LYS A 590 13.70 12.82 -2.67
C LYS A 590 13.07 13.69 -1.56
N PRO A 591 12.99 13.19 -0.31
CA PRO A 591 12.38 13.94 0.79
C PRO A 591 13.20 15.19 1.12
N LEU A 592 12.50 16.26 1.51
CA LEU A 592 13.13 17.53 1.87
C LEU A 592 13.97 17.40 3.16
N SER A 593 15.04 18.18 3.23
CA SER A 593 15.84 18.29 4.45
C SER A 593 15.05 18.93 5.59
N ARG A 594 15.44 18.66 6.83
CA ARG A 594 14.74 19.14 8.03
C ARG A 594 14.60 20.68 8.09
N GLN A 595 15.48 21.41 7.40
CA GLN A 595 15.48 22.86 7.28
C GLN A 595 14.42 23.41 6.30
N LEU A 596 13.87 22.56 5.43
CA LEU A 596 12.84 22.91 4.44
C LEU A 596 11.48 22.27 4.76
N LYS A 597 11.39 21.45 5.82
CA LYS A 597 10.19 20.69 6.20
C LYS A 597 9.03 21.57 6.70
N ASP A 598 9.31 22.83 7.06
CA ASP A 598 8.29 23.78 7.51
C ASP A 598 7.61 24.51 6.33
N LEU A 599 8.00 24.21 5.08
CA LEU A 599 7.38 24.73 3.86
C LEU A 599 6.25 23.81 3.40
N SER A 600 5.02 24.11 3.85
CA SER A 600 3.80 23.35 3.55
C SER A 600 3.55 23.10 2.06
N TYR A 601 3.95 24.04 1.20
CA TYR A 601 3.71 24.01 -0.24
C TYR A 601 4.68 23.12 -1.06
N LEU A 602 5.60 22.39 -0.42
CA LEU A 602 6.54 21.49 -1.10
C LEU A 602 6.48 20.05 -0.54
N ALA A 603 6.14 19.09 -1.39
CA ALA A 603 6.12 17.67 -1.05
C ALA A 603 7.54 17.02 -1.09
N GLY A 604 8.43 17.54 -1.95
CA GLY A 604 9.72 16.91 -2.21
C GLY A 604 10.61 17.68 -3.18
N ALA A 605 11.71 17.04 -3.59
CA ALA A 605 12.56 17.51 -4.69
C ALA A 605 12.94 16.34 -5.60
N THR A 606 13.19 16.61 -6.88
CA THR A 606 13.72 15.66 -7.86
C THR A 606 14.97 16.24 -8.55
N ILE A 607 15.75 15.39 -9.21
CA ILE A 607 16.85 15.79 -10.10
C ILE A 607 16.40 15.49 -11.52
N LEU A 608 16.46 16.48 -12.41
CA LEU A 608 16.03 16.37 -13.80
C LEU A 608 17.10 15.75 -14.71
N GLY A 609 16.70 15.43 -15.94
CA GLY A 609 17.58 14.87 -16.97
C GLY A 609 18.76 15.77 -17.39
N ASP A 610 18.78 17.04 -17.00
CA ASP A 610 19.89 17.97 -17.21
C ASP A 610 20.75 18.22 -15.95
N GLY A 611 20.45 17.54 -14.84
CA GLY A 611 21.12 17.71 -13.55
C GLY A 611 20.65 18.89 -12.71
N ARG A 612 19.67 19.69 -13.17
CA ARG A 612 18.99 20.69 -12.32
C ARG A 612 18.12 20.00 -11.27
N VAL A 613 17.92 20.66 -10.14
CA VAL A 613 16.93 20.26 -9.14
C VAL A 613 15.60 20.92 -9.49
N ALA A 614 14.51 20.16 -9.45
CA ALA A 614 13.15 20.69 -9.48
C ALA A 614 12.44 20.41 -8.16
N LEU A 615 11.63 21.35 -7.71
CA LEU A 615 10.85 21.21 -6.48
C LEU A 615 9.46 20.65 -6.80
N ILE A 616 9.03 19.67 -6.00
CA ILE A 616 7.75 19.00 -6.17
C ILE A 616 6.73 19.71 -5.29
N LEU A 617 5.69 20.27 -5.92
CA LEU A 617 4.68 21.06 -5.23
C LEU A 617 3.71 20.16 -4.45
N ASP A 618 3.44 20.52 -3.20
CA ASP A 618 2.26 20.03 -2.49
C ASP A 618 1.06 20.89 -2.93
N VAL A 619 0.11 20.29 -3.63
CA VAL A 619 -1.05 20.99 -4.19
C VAL A 619 -2.01 21.49 -3.10
N MET A 620 -2.12 20.79 -1.96
CA MET A 620 -2.87 21.28 -0.80
C MET A 620 -2.14 22.42 -0.10
N GLY A 621 -0.81 22.32 0.04
CA GLY A 621 0.01 23.38 0.63
C GLY A 621 0.03 24.67 -0.20
N VAL A 622 0.14 24.55 -1.53
CA VAL A 622 0.03 25.68 -2.48
C VAL A 622 -1.34 26.36 -2.37
N ALA A 623 -2.43 25.60 -2.25
CA ALA A 623 -3.77 26.16 -2.04
C ALA A 623 -3.88 26.93 -0.71
N GLN A 624 -3.35 26.36 0.39
CA GLN A 624 -3.36 26.99 1.71
C GLN A 624 -2.55 28.28 1.77
N GLU A 625 -1.34 28.29 1.20
CA GLU A 625 -0.45 29.46 1.19
C GLU A 625 -0.96 30.55 0.23
N GLY A 626 -1.57 30.15 -0.89
CA GLY A 626 -2.30 31.06 -1.79
C GLY A 626 -3.60 31.64 -1.22
N GLY A 627 -3.94 31.34 0.03
CA GLY A 627 -5.09 31.93 0.72
C GLY A 627 -6.43 31.23 0.50
N LEU A 628 -6.45 30.07 -0.19
CA LEU A 628 -7.63 29.20 -0.33
C LEU A 628 -7.86 28.37 0.95
N LYS A 629 -7.78 29.01 2.11
CA LYS A 629 -8.11 28.40 3.39
C LYS A 629 -9.62 28.23 3.53
N GLY A 630 -10.07 27.05 3.96
CA GLY A 630 -11.43 26.83 4.45
C GLY A 630 -11.70 27.45 5.84
N ASP A 631 -11.09 28.60 6.15
CA ASP A 631 -10.95 29.19 7.48
C ASP A 631 -11.64 30.57 7.53
N GLU A 632 -12.43 30.82 8.58
CA GLU A 632 -13.69 31.58 8.47
C GLU A 632 -13.57 33.12 8.53
N GLN A 633 -12.44 33.69 8.09
CA GLN A 633 -12.19 35.14 8.15
C GLN A 633 -11.85 35.81 6.81
N ASN A 634 -11.56 35.05 5.75
CA ASN A 634 -11.56 35.59 4.38
C ASN A 634 -12.94 35.39 3.75
N ASP A 635 -13.76 36.43 3.83
CA ASP A 635 -15.13 36.58 3.29
C ASP A 635 -15.19 36.56 1.74
N THR A 636 -14.24 35.89 1.09
CA THR A 636 -13.96 35.99 -0.35
C THR A 636 -14.27 34.70 -1.10
N GLY A 637 -14.05 33.54 -0.47
CA GLY A 637 -14.36 32.22 -1.04
C GLY A 637 -15.81 31.83 -0.79
N ARG A 638 -16.15 31.54 0.47
CA ARG A 638 -17.47 30.99 0.85
C ARG A 638 -18.70 31.86 0.49
N MET A 639 -18.54 33.18 0.35
CA MET A 639 -19.64 34.03 -0.13
C MET A 639 -20.03 33.73 -1.59
N VAL A 640 -19.11 33.20 -2.41
CA VAL A 640 -19.39 32.91 -3.82
C VAL A 640 -20.14 31.59 -3.99
N GLU A 641 -19.93 30.60 -3.11
CA GLU A 641 -20.67 29.32 -3.17
C GLU A 641 -22.06 29.42 -2.52
N ALA A 642 -22.21 30.21 -1.45
CA ALA A 642 -23.48 30.31 -0.72
C ALA A 642 -24.58 31.06 -1.50
N ASP A 643 -24.23 32.12 -2.25
CA ASP A 643 -25.20 32.90 -3.05
C ASP A 643 -25.45 32.29 -4.46
N VAL A 644 -24.62 31.34 -4.93
CA VAL A 644 -24.77 30.69 -6.25
C VAL A 644 -25.82 29.57 -6.26
N LEU A 645 -26.19 29.02 -5.10
CA LEU A 645 -27.27 28.03 -5.00
C LEU A 645 -28.70 28.62 -5.06
N ILE A 646 -28.85 29.93 -5.29
CA ILE A 646 -30.16 30.57 -5.56
C ILE A 646 -30.04 31.60 -6.71
N ASN A 647 -29.77 31.10 -7.93
CA ASN A 647 -30.43 31.58 -9.15
C ASN A 647 -30.44 30.44 -10.18
N ASP A 648 -31.62 29.86 -10.40
CA ASP A 648 -31.93 29.15 -11.64
C ASP A 648 -31.97 30.14 -12.82
N GLU A 649 -32.02 29.58 -14.03
CA GLU A 649 -32.08 30.26 -15.35
C GLU A 649 -30.71 30.72 -15.92
N GLU A 650 -30.47 30.40 -17.19
CA GLU A 650 -29.29 30.78 -18.03
C GLU A 650 -27.92 30.11 -17.72
N GLY A 651 -27.91 28.78 -17.55
CA GLY A 651 -26.67 27.98 -17.55
C GLY A 651 -26.24 27.50 -18.95
N SER A 652 -24.94 27.57 -19.27
CA SER A 652 -24.35 26.87 -20.42
C SER A 652 -23.90 25.45 -20.05
N ALA A 653 -23.98 24.52 -21.01
CA ALA A 653 -23.55 23.14 -20.83
C ALA A 653 -22.81 22.63 -22.08
N THR A 654 -21.74 21.87 -21.89
CA THR A 654 -21.04 21.21 -22.99
C THR A 654 -21.82 19.98 -23.43
N MET A 655 -22.25 19.96 -24.70
CA MET A 655 -23.10 18.95 -25.32
C MET A 655 -22.34 18.21 -26.43
N ILE A 656 -22.53 16.90 -26.52
CA ILE A 656 -22.13 16.12 -27.69
C ILE A 656 -23.26 16.19 -28.71
N LEU A 657 -22.99 16.74 -29.90
CA LEU A 657 -23.91 16.70 -31.03
C LEU A 657 -23.68 15.43 -31.84
N PHE A 658 -24.77 14.73 -32.16
CA PHE A 658 -24.73 13.58 -33.07
C PHE A 658 -26.03 13.48 -33.88
N SER A 659 -25.96 12.70 -34.96
CA SER A 659 -27.07 12.44 -35.88
C SER A 659 -27.31 10.95 -36.01
N MET A 660 -28.57 10.54 -36.13
CA MET A 660 -28.95 9.18 -36.54
C MET A 660 -29.21 9.08 -38.05
N ASN A 661 -29.53 10.22 -38.69
CA ASN A 661 -29.87 10.41 -40.11
C ASN A 661 -29.35 11.79 -40.58
N GLU A 662 -29.30 12.07 -41.89
CA GLU A 662 -28.89 13.40 -42.41
C GLU A 662 -29.74 14.58 -41.91
N GLU A 663 -31.01 14.35 -41.54
CA GLU A 663 -31.95 15.41 -41.12
C GLU A 663 -32.08 15.57 -39.59
N ASP A 664 -31.73 14.56 -38.81
CA ASP A 664 -31.94 14.54 -37.34
C ASP A 664 -30.68 15.00 -36.57
N ARG A 665 -30.87 15.92 -35.60
CA ARG A 665 -29.83 16.35 -34.64
C ARG A 665 -30.24 16.04 -33.20
N TYR A 666 -29.35 15.41 -32.45
CA TYR A 666 -29.52 15.08 -31.04
C TYR A 666 -28.36 15.64 -30.19
N ALA A 667 -28.64 15.90 -28.91
CA ALA A 667 -27.67 16.32 -27.91
C ALA A 667 -27.73 15.43 -26.66
N ILE A 668 -26.57 15.20 -26.05
CA ILE A 668 -26.41 14.62 -24.70
C ILE A 668 -25.37 15.47 -23.95
N PRO A 669 -25.55 15.79 -22.66
CA PRO A 669 -24.53 16.49 -21.87
C PRO A 669 -23.25 15.67 -21.78
N LEU A 670 -22.09 16.28 -22.04
CA LEU A 670 -20.79 15.62 -21.94
C LEU A 670 -20.51 15.10 -20.52
N SER A 671 -21.15 15.69 -19.50
CA SER A 671 -21.11 15.25 -18.10
C SER A 671 -21.84 13.92 -17.82
N GLU A 672 -22.77 13.51 -18.68
CA GLU A 672 -23.43 12.19 -18.60
C GLU A 672 -22.56 11.10 -19.25
N VAL A 673 -21.53 11.47 -20.02
CA VAL A 673 -20.73 10.54 -20.87
C VAL A 673 -19.41 10.16 -20.21
N ALA A 674 -19.18 8.86 -20.04
CA ALA A 674 -17.94 8.33 -19.49
C ALA A 674 -16.80 8.29 -20.53
N ARG A 675 -17.09 7.83 -21.75
CA ARG A 675 -16.13 7.77 -22.88
C ARG A 675 -16.82 7.90 -24.24
N LEU A 676 -16.05 8.34 -25.23
CA LEU A 676 -16.35 8.18 -26.65
C LEU A 676 -15.37 7.16 -27.25
N GLU A 677 -15.90 6.16 -27.95
CA GLU A 677 -15.12 5.09 -28.58
C GLU A 677 -15.62 4.86 -30.02
N GLU A 678 -14.79 4.26 -30.87
CA GLU A 678 -15.19 3.79 -32.21
C GLU A 678 -14.82 2.32 -32.36
N PHE A 679 -15.82 1.46 -32.58
CA PHE A 679 -15.61 0.01 -32.65
C PHE A 679 -15.89 -0.54 -34.04
N ASP A 680 -15.10 -1.50 -34.47
CA ASP A 680 -15.29 -2.20 -35.75
C ASP A 680 -16.51 -3.13 -35.65
N VAL A 681 -17.42 -3.08 -36.62
CA VAL A 681 -18.72 -3.78 -36.55
C VAL A 681 -18.56 -5.30 -36.44
N GLU A 682 -17.49 -5.87 -37.02
CA GLU A 682 -17.15 -7.30 -36.90
C GLU A 682 -16.87 -7.78 -35.47
N LYS A 683 -16.66 -6.87 -34.50
CA LYS A 683 -16.39 -7.17 -33.09
C LYS A 683 -17.65 -7.17 -32.21
N ILE A 684 -18.82 -6.82 -32.77
CA ILE A 684 -20.10 -6.87 -32.05
C ILE A 684 -20.60 -8.31 -32.07
N GLU A 685 -20.61 -8.94 -30.89
CA GLU A 685 -21.20 -10.27 -30.69
C GLU A 685 -22.64 -10.15 -30.18
N GLN A 686 -23.41 -11.24 -30.21
CA GLN A 686 -24.74 -11.29 -29.58
C GLN A 686 -24.77 -12.32 -28.45
N SER A 687 -25.16 -11.85 -27.26
CA SER A 687 -25.33 -12.67 -26.06
C SER A 687 -26.72 -12.46 -25.49
N ALA A 688 -27.43 -13.55 -25.16
CA ALA A 688 -28.80 -13.56 -24.64
C ALA A 688 -29.88 -12.80 -25.47
N GLY A 689 -29.56 -12.30 -26.67
CA GLY A 689 -30.43 -11.46 -27.49
C GLY A 689 -30.10 -9.96 -27.46
N GLN A 690 -29.02 -9.58 -26.77
CA GLN A 690 -28.46 -8.23 -26.72
C GLN A 690 -27.12 -8.20 -27.48
N ASP A 691 -26.84 -7.09 -28.17
CA ASP A 691 -25.53 -6.83 -28.76
C ASP A 691 -24.52 -6.56 -27.63
N VAL A 692 -23.31 -7.13 -27.71
CA VAL A 692 -22.25 -6.98 -26.70
C VAL A 692 -20.88 -6.86 -27.37
N MET A 693 -19.90 -6.32 -26.66
CA MET A 693 -18.49 -6.34 -27.08
C MET A 693 -17.57 -6.60 -25.89
N GLN A 694 -16.48 -7.35 -26.11
CA GLN A 694 -15.42 -7.46 -25.11
C GLN A 694 -14.64 -6.14 -25.03
N TYR A 695 -14.67 -5.49 -23.87
CA TYR A 695 -14.05 -4.18 -23.63
C TYR A 695 -13.29 -4.22 -22.30
N ARG A 696 -11.96 -4.06 -22.35
CA ARG A 696 -11.08 -4.04 -21.16
C ARG A 696 -11.30 -5.24 -20.22
N ASP A 697 -11.30 -6.44 -20.79
CA ASP A 697 -11.53 -7.73 -20.13
C ASP A 697 -12.94 -7.98 -19.56
N GLU A 698 -13.85 -7.01 -19.69
CA GLU A 698 -15.28 -7.13 -19.37
C GLU A 698 -16.16 -7.26 -20.63
N LEU A 699 -17.46 -7.52 -20.45
CA LEU A 699 -18.46 -7.48 -21.52
C LEU A 699 -19.27 -6.19 -21.43
N LEU A 700 -19.04 -5.27 -22.37
CA LEU A 700 -19.83 -4.05 -22.53
C LEU A 700 -21.13 -4.37 -23.29
N PRO A 701 -22.33 -4.21 -22.68
CA PRO A 701 -23.59 -4.33 -23.39
C PRO A 701 -23.79 -3.11 -24.30
N LEU A 702 -24.31 -3.34 -25.51
CA LEU A 702 -24.53 -2.32 -26.52
C LEU A 702 -26.03 -2.11 -26.78
N VAL A 703 -26.43 -0.85 -26.92
CA VAL A 703 -27.79 -0.41 -27.22
C VAL A 703 -27.76 0.42 -28.50
N ARG A 704 -28.61 0.08 -29.48
CA ARG A 704 -28.76 0.84 -30.71
C ARG A 704 -29.80 1.94 -30.52
N LEU A 705 -29.35 3.19 -30.54
CA LEU A 705 -30.19 4.34 -30.20
C LEU A 705 -31.38 4.53 -31.17
N GLY A 706 -31.25 4.07 -32.43
CA GLY A 706 -32.33 4.09 -33.42
C GLY A 706 -33.52 3.20 -33.02
N ASP A 707 -33.26 2.04 -32.44
CA ASP A 707 -34.31 1.12 -31.97
C ASP A 707 -35.05 1.69 -30.75
N ALA A 708 -34.33 2.38 -29.85
CA ALA A 708 -34.89 3.04 -28.68
C ALA A 708 -35.76 4.27 -29.05
N LEU A 709 -35.31 5.08 -30.02
CA LEU A 709 -36.05 6.26 -30.49
C LEU A 709 -37.14 5.93 -31.54
N GLY A 710 -37.21 4.69 -32.03
CA GLY A 710 -38.11 4.29 -33.12
C GLY A 710 -37.75 4.92 -34.47
N VAL A 711 -36.50 5.33 -34.65
CA VAL A 711 -36.00 6.04 -35.83
C VAL A 711 -35.25 5.07 -36.74
N MET A 712 -35.76 4.91 -37.97
CA MET A 712 -35.04 4.20 -39.03
C MET A 712 -33.72 4.91 -39.32
N THR A 713 -32.60 4.25 -39.03
CA THR A 713 -31.25 4.74 -39.39
C THR A 713 -31.00 4.59 -40.88
N SER A 714 -30.57 5.66 -41.55
CA SER A 714 -30.05 5.63 -42.91
C SER A 714 -28.76 4.82 -42.94
N GLY A 715 -28.85 3.55 -43.35
CA GLY A 715 -27.74 2.61 -43.34
C GLY A 715 -26.63 2.96 -44.33
N GLU A 716 -25.65 3.73 -43.89
CA GLU A 716 -24.29 3.67 -44.43
C GLU A 716 -23.59 2.43 -43.85
N GLU A 717 -23.06 1.56 -44.71
CA GLU A 717 -22.19 0.44 -44.32
C GLU A 717 -20.81 1.00 -43.93
N ASN A 718 -20.72 1.68 -42.79
CA ASN A 718 -19.44 2.04 -42.17
C ASN A 718 -18.90 0.84 -41.38
N ASP A 719 -17.67 0.41 -41.70
CA ASP A 719 -16.97 -0.69 -41.02
C ASP A 719 -16.79 -0.45 -39.50
N ARG A 720 -16.92 0.80 -39.06
CA ARG A 720 -16.73 1.25 -37.67
C ARG A 720 -17.91 2.12 -37.23
N VAL A 721 -18.42 1.85 -36.02
CA VAL A 721 -19.54 2.58 -35.40
C VAL A 721 -19.07 3.40 -34.20
N PRO A 722 -19.50 4.67 -34.07
CA PRO A 722 -19.24 5.46 -32.87
C PRO A 722 -20.16 5.02 -31.73
N VAL A 723 -19.57 4.84 -30.54
CA VAL A 723 -20.27 4.40 -29.32
C VAL A 723 -19.98 5.38 -28.20
N ILE A 724 -21.05 5.89 -27.61
CA ILE A 724 -21.02 6.74 -26.42
C ILE A 724 -21.17 5.81 -25.21
N VAL A 725 -20.13 5.72 -24.38
CA VAL A 725 -20.12 4.83 -23.20
C VAL A 725 -20.59 5.61 -21.99
N PHE A 726 -21.57 5.03 -21.29
CA PHE A 726 -22.13 5.50 -20.02
C PHE A 726 -21.72 4.55 -18.91
N SER A 727 -21.48 5.07 -17.71
CA SER A 727 -21.12 4.29 -16.52
C SER A 727 -21.96 4.71 -15.33
N HIS A 728 -22.60 3.75 -14.67
CA HIS A 728 -23.44 3.97 -13.50
C HIS A 728 -23.05 2.95 -12.42
N HIS A 729 -22.45 3.44 -11.34
CA HIS A 729 -21.71 2.63 -10.37
C HIS A 729 -20.67 1.72 -11.10
N GLU A 730 -20.71 0.41 -10.88
CA GLU A 730 -19.82 -0.58 -11.51
C GLU A 730 -20.33 -1.06 -12.89
N LYS A 731 -21.53 -0.65 -13.32
CA LYS A 731 -22.11 -1.05 -14.62
C LYS A 731 -21.71 -0.07 -15.71
N SER A 732 -21.17 -0.58 -16.82
CA SER A 732 -20.96 0.19 -18.06
C SER A 732 -21.97 -0.24 -19.15
N ILE A 733 -22.34 0.68 -20.05
CA ILE A 733 -23.17 0.40 -21.22
C ILE A 733 -22.79 1.32 -22.39
N GLY A 734 -22.76 0.78 -23.62
CA GLY A 734 -22.42 1.53 -24.83
C GLY A 734 -23.65 1.83 -25.68
N VAL A 735 -23.91 3.11 -25.95
CA VAL A 735 -24.97 3.56 -26.87
C VAL A 735 -24.36 3.78 -28.25
N ILE A 736 -24.74 2.94 -29.22
CA ILE A 736 -24.37 3.08 -30.63
C ILE A 736 -25.19 4.23 -31.23
N VAL A 737 -24.50 5.24 -31.74
CA VAL A 737 -25.08 6.39 -32.46
C VAL A 737 -24.72 6.33 -33.95
N GLY A 738 -25.45 7.04 -34.81
CA GLY A 738 -25.19 7.04 -36.24
C GLY A 738 -23.86 7.72 -36.59
N ARG A 739 -23.71 8.99 -36.18
CA ARG A 739 -22.49 9.78 -36.39
C ARG A 739 -22.38 10.92 -35.38
N ILE A 740 -21.21 11.07 -34.75
CA ILE A 740 -20.87 12.27 -33.97
C ILE A 740 -20.64 13.43 -34.94
N ILE A 741 -21.26 14.57 -34.65
CA ILE A 741 -21.18 15.81 -35.45
C ILE A 741 -20.06 16.69 -34.91
N ASP A 742 -20.13 17.05 -33.62
CA ASP A 742 -19.22 17.97 -32.93
C ASP A 742 -19.43 17.91 -31.40
N ILE A 743 -18.59 18.58 -30.62
CA ILE A 743 -18.79 18.83 -29.19
C ILE A 743 -18.83 20.35 -28.97
N VAL A 744 -19.95 20.88 -28.49
CA VAL A 744 -20.21 22.33 -28.44
C VAL A 744 -20.66 22.76 -27.05
N GLU A 745 -20.43 24.02 -26.69
CA GLU A 745 -21.07 24.63 -25.52
C GLU A 745 -22.38 25.30 -25.96
N ALA A 746 -23.49 24.98 -25.28
CA ALA A 746 -24.82 25.47 -25.60
C ALA A 746 -25.55 25.97 -24.35
N GLU A 747 -26.27 27.08 -24.47
CA GLU A 747 -27.15 27.62 -23.42
C GLU A 747 -28.36 26.71 -23.23
N MET A 748 -28.68 26.33 -21.99
CA MET A 748 -29.79 25.45 -21.62
C MET A 748 -31.17 26.14 -21.68
N HIS A 749 -31.41 26.92 -22.73
CA HIS A 749 -32.74 27.47 -23.06
C HIS A 749 -33.65 26.36 -23.63
N LEU A 750 -34.00 25.41 -22.77
CA LEU A 750 -34.79 24.23 -23.12
C LEU A 750 -36.21 24.64 -23.56
N HIS A 751 -36.49 24.51 -24.86
CA HIS A 751 -37.85 24.65 -25.36
C HIS A 751 -38.62 23.34 -25.12
N ALA A 752 -39.85 23.46 -24.64
CA ALA A 752 -40.75 22.32 -24.50
C ALA A 752 -40.93 21.65 -25.88
N ALA A 753 -40.59 20.35 -25.96
CA ALA A 753 -40.63 19.62 -27.22
C ALA A 753 -42.05 19.67 -27.84
N PRO A 754 -42.17 19.83 -29.18
CA PRO A 754 -43.48 19.96 -29.84
C PRO A 754 -44.32 18.67 -29.85
N SER A 755 -43.82 17.59 -29.25
CA SER A 755 -44.51 16.30 -29.07
C SER A 755 -43.90 15.55 -27.88
N GLU A 756 -44.74 14.86 -27.09
CA GLU A 756 -44.33 13.91 -26.05
C GLU A 756 -43.69 12.64 -26.68
N LYS A 757 -42.45 12.76 -27.14
CA LYS A 757 -41.59 11.59 -27.46
C LYS A 757 -40.97 11.06 -26.17
N ILE A 758 -41.01 9.75 -25.97
CA ILE A 758 -40.26 9.06 -24.92
C ILE A 758 -38.76 9.26 -25.19
N GLY A 759 -37.97 9.53 -24.16
CA GLY A 759 -36.51 9.68 -24.26
C GLY A 759 -36.00 11.06 -24.71
N VAL A 760 -36.83 12.11 -24.70
CA VAL A 760 -36.42 13.48 -25.06
C VAL A 760 -36.74 14.44 -23.91
N LYS A 761 -35.70 14.99 -23.26
CA LYS A 761 -35.81 16.00 -22.17
C LYS A 761 -36.41 17.32 -22.70
N GLY A 762 -36.10 17.70 -23.94
CA GLY A 762 -36.66 18.87 -24.63
C GLY A 762 -35.90 19.18 -25.93
N SER A 763 -36.13 20.35 -26.54
CA SER A 763 -35.43 20.77 -27.76
C SER A 763 -34.64 22.05 -27.53
N LEU A 764 -33.42 22.12 -28.06
CA LEU A 764 -32.50 23.25 -28.01
C LEU A 764 -32.30 23.85 -29.42
N VAL A 765 -31.78 25.08 -29.50
CA VAL A 765 -31.36 25.70 -30.77
C VAL A 765 -29.84 25.87 -30.78
N ILE A 766 -29.16 25.10 -31.62
CA ILE A 766 -27.69 25.01 -31.67
C ILE A 766 -27.25 25.18 -33.12
N ASP A 767 -26.30 26.08 -33.38
CA ASP A 767 -25.93 26.59 -34.72
C ASP A 767 -27.11 27.18 -35.53
N GLY A 768 -28.17 27.62 -34.86
CA GLY A 768 -29.43 28.02 -35.52
C GLY A 768 -30.24 26.86 -36.11
N LYS A 769 -29.91 25.61 -35.77
CA LYS A 769 -30.70 24.41 -36.03
C LYS A 769 -31.37 23.91 -34.75
N THR A 770 -32.50 23.24 -34.88
CA THR A 770 -33.13 22.53 -33.75
C THR A 770 -32.36 21.23 -33.47
N THR A 771 -32.14 20.93 -32.20
CA THR A 771 -31.46 19.73 -31.71
C THR A 771 -32.25 19.18 -30.52
N ASP A 772 -32.65 17.91 -30.54
CA ASP A 772 -33.39 17.29 -29.44
C ASP A 772 -32.41 16.80 -28.34
N LEU A 773 -32.61 17.26 -27.10
CA LEU A 773 -31.84 16.84 -25.92
C LEU A 773 -32.40 15.51 -25.40
N LEU A 774 -31.59 14.46 -25.37
CA LEU A 774 -32.06 13.13 -24.99
C LEU A 774 -32.08 12.89 -23.48
N ASP A 775 -32.98 12.00 -23.07
CA ASP A 775 -33.01 11.38 -21.75
C ASP A 775 -32.40 9.98 -21.83
N ILE A 776 -31.08 9.89 -21.62
CA ILE A 776 -30.36 8.62 -21.80
C ILE A 776 -30.68 7.61 -20.71
N GLU A 777 -30.94 8.04 -19.48
CA GLU A 777 -31.39 7.16 -18.39
C GLU A 777 -32.74 6.52 -18.74
N GLN A 778 -33.71 7.33 -19.19
CA GLN A 778 -35.02 6.82 -19.64
C GLN A 778 -34.90 5.92 -20.89
N LEU A 779 -34.01 6.23 -21.83
CA LEU A 779 -33.80 5.44 -23.04
C LEU A 779 -33.12 4.09 -22.76
N ILE A 780 -32.14 4.06 -21.87
CA ILE A 780 -31.49 2.82 -21.43
C ILE A 780 -32.49 1.94 -20.69
N GLU A 781 -33.23 2.48 -19.72
CA GLU A 781 -34.20 1.71 -18.92
C GLU A 781 -35.37 1.17 -19.78
N CYS A 782 -35.71 1.82 -20.90
CA CYS A 782 -36.67 1.30 -21.89
C CYS A 782 -36.16 0.09 -22.69
N VAL A 783 -34.84 -0.10 -22.82
CA VAL A 783 -34.22 -1.20 -23.59
C VAL A 783 -33.64 -2.29 -22.69
N VAL A 784 -33.12 -1.91 -21.52
CA VAL A 784 -32.49 -2.78 -20.51
C VAL A 784 -33.11 -2.47 -19.13
N PRO A 785 -34.32 -2.95 -18.85
CA PRO A 785 -34.97 -2.70 -17.55
C PRO A 785 -34.16 -3.29 -16.39
N GLY A 786 -34.04 -2.53 -15.30
CA GLY A 786 -33.20 -2.88 -14.14
C GLY A 786 -31.72 -2.52 -14.31
N TRP A 787 -31.34 -1.76 -15.34
CA TRP A 787 -29.95 -1.29 -15.46
C TRP A 787 -29.62 -0.26 -14.37
N LEU A 788 -30.57 0.62 -14.03
CA LEU A 788 -30.43 1.61 -12.96
C LEU A 788 -30.68 1.05 -11.55
N GLU A 789 -31.18 -0.18 -11.41
CA GLU A 789 -31.43 -0.79 -10.10
C GLU A 789 -30.13 -1.27 -9.42
N GLU A 790 -29.91 -0.88 -8.16
CA GLU A 790 -28.87 -1.46 -7.32
C GLU A 790 -29.13 -2.96 -7.12
N MET A 791 -28.10 -3.79 -7.32
CA MET A 791 -28.20 -5.20 -6.93
C MET A 791 -28.12 -5.30 -5.41
N VAL A 792 -29.26 -5.54 -4.77
CA VAL A 792 -29.32 -5.95 -3.36
C VAL A 792 -28.78 -7.38 -3.25
N VAL A 793 -27.52 -7.49 -2.82
CA VAL A 793 -26.77 -8.74 -2.57
C VAL A 793 -26.71 -9.03 -1.07
#